data_AF-A0A1C0VRB9-F1
#
_entry.id   AF-A0A1C0VRB9-F1
#
_cell.length_a   1.000
_cell.length_b   1.000
_cell.length_c   1.000
_cell.angle_alpha   90.00
_cell.angle_beta   90.00
_cell.angle_gamma   90.00
#
_symmetry.space_group_name_H-M   'P 1'
#
loop_
_entity.id
_entity.type
_entity.pdbx_description
1 polymer ?
#
loop_
_entity_poly.entity_id
_entity_poly.type
_entity_poly.pdbx_seq_one_letter_code
_entity_poly.pdbx_strand_id
1 'polypeptide(L)'
;MTANITSTNSLQSVQQPQTKSLVFIDSDLDDSQTLASGIFTGAKIIFLDRKDNGIKQITSALQEYANAGESIGEIHIFSHGSQGNLQLGSTVVNSDNLSEYQNQLQQWKSALSDTADIMLYGCDVAAGEGNNFLQQLSQLTGADIAASTNKTGNAALGGDWNLEFFKGDIESAIPLTQQAIANYKNVLATITVTNNNDSGTGSLRAAIASATAGDTIVFDSSLANQTITLTSGQLLVNKNLIIDGAAAANLTISGNNASRVIETGDFTNVTLRNLVVKNGKTADIDPTNEATSSGGGIRGGGFGTLTLENCQVNNNVAGFGGGVYTGFRSTTIVTNCKFDGNDGSLAPNTERGGGAIATKSGGILTIKDSEFTNNQGTYGGAVNNLLTSLTIDNSKFISNRTVKDVGGAVYTDGANASGPNSTPGPVGGNIVIRNSLFDGNIGTKEGGAGFIFGYPPDKLVLENLTVINNKATQISGNGGSGGGLRVGNFESIKVGNSTFANNIAEDNAGGLYIGERGNVDITNSTFSGNSANNLGGGILINSHSGFTTNIVNTTIADNYAGGYAGAVSVIGNPAPSVITKNSIFANNRAGNPFNIAHHVSRNLIDGGNNIQFPDRTNPNVPNSNNVTANVTIADPLLGPLQSINGVLVRPLLTGSPAIDAGSNTGAPTTDQTGEIRPQDGDANGSAIADMGAYEFPGSIPEIQVLEGATDIVDNTTLPLSFGSTPVGTPLTKSFTIKNLGNAVLNLGAIQLPAGFSVVGTPPTSVAALGSAILQIRLNASVAGTPTGQISFTNNDSDENPFNFAIAGTVTAVTPTPTPTPTPTPTPAPTPTPTATPTPTPTPTATPTPTAT
;
A
#
# COMPACT_ATOMS: atom_id res chain seq x y z
N MET A 1 8.60 -66.41 -61.07
CA MET A 1 8.46 -64.96 -61.33
C MET A 1 7.14 -64.49 -60.72
N THR A 2 7.06 -63.19 -60.41
CA THR A 2 5.87 -62.30 -60.23
C THR A 2 4.50 -62.81 -60.74
N ALA A 3 3.34 -62.41 -60.16
CA ALA A 3 3.02 -61.59 -58.97
C ALA A 3 1.48 -61.61 -58.68
N ASN A 4 1.05 -61.12 -57.50
CA ASN A 4 -0.24 -60.49 -57.07
C ASN A 4 -1.61 -61.10 -57.53
N ILE A 5 -2.76 -60.92 -56.86
CA ILE A 5 -3.38 -59.77 -56.15
C ILE A 5 -4.21 -60.25 -54.94
N THR A 6 -4.49 -59.36 -53.98
CA THR A 6 -5.38 -59.55 -52.81
C THR A 6 -6.60 -58.61 -52.82
N SER A 7 -7.72 -59.07 -52.25
CA SER A 7 -8.80 -58.24 -51.67
C SER A 7 -9.65 -59.13 -50.75
N THR A 8 -9.73 -58.98 -49.42
CA THR A 8 -10.26 -57.87 -48.58
C THR A 8 -11.78 -57.70 -48.66
N ASN A 9 -12.46 -57.99 -47.55
CA ASN A 9 -13.83 -57.57 -47.27
C ASN A 9 -13.90 -57.23 -45.78
N SER A 10 -14.19 -55.97 -45.44
CA SER A 10 -14.14 -55.46 -44.06
C SER A 10 -15.29 -54.49 -43.80
N LEU A 11 -16.22 -54.89 -42.94
CA LEU A 11 -17.24 -53.99 -42.41
C LEU A 11 -16.61 -53.19 -41.25
N GLN A 12 -16.41 -51.89 -41.46
CA GLN A 12 -16.16 -50.97 -40.34
C GLN A 12 -17.48 -50.36 -39.90
N SER A 13 -17.79 -50.49 -38.61
CA SER A 13 -18.84 -49.72 -37.95
C SER A 13 -18.43 -48.26 -37.84
N VAL A 14 -19.28 -47.33 -38.28
CA VAL A 14 -19.11 -45.90 -37.98
C VAL A 14 -19.39 -45.71 -36.49
N GLN A 15 -18.36 -45.39 -35.70
CA GLN A 15 -18.57 -44.84 -34.35
C GLN A 15 -19.10 -43.41 -34.50
N GLN A 16 -20.22 -43.11 -33.85
CA GLN A 16 -20.48 -41.72 -33.46
C GLN A 16 -19.46 -41.30 -32.39
N PRO A 17 -19.06 -40.02 -32.34
CA PRO A 17 -18.20 -39.52 -31.28
C PRO A 17 -18.90 -39.71 -29.92
N GLN A 18 -18.20 -40.34 -28.99
CA GLN A 18 -18.64 -40.43 -27.59
C GLN A 18 -18.41 -39.08 -26.92
N THR A 19 -19.47 -38.28 -26.81
CA THR A 19 -19.47 -37.02 -26.06
C THR A 19 -19.10 -37.25 -24.59
N LYS A 20 -18.49 -36.25 -23.96
CA LYS A 20 -18.09 -36.32 -22.55
C LYS A 20 -19.14 -35.75 -21.61
N SER A 21 -19.10 -36.24 -20.38
CA SER A 21 -19.88 -35.79 -19.24
C SER A 21 -18.95 -35.17 -18.21
N LEU A 22 -19.21 -33.93 -17.78
CA LEU A 22 -18.47 -33.23 -16.73
C LEU A 22 -19.40 -32.87 -15.57
N VAL A 23 -18.91 -33.05 -14.35
CA VAL A 23 -19.61 -32.67 -13.12
C VAL A 23 -18.73 -31.71 -12.33
N PHE A 24 -19.14 -30.45 -12.27
CA PHE A 24 -18.56 -29.43 -11.40
C PHE A 24 -19.30 -29.41 -10.06
N ILE A 25 -18.54 -29.37 -8.96
CA ILE A 25 -19.07 -29.27 -7.59
C ILE A 25 -18.36 -28.12 -6.89
N ASP A 26 -19.09 -27.11 -6.41
CA ASP A 26 -18.50 -26.06 -5.58
C ASP A 26 -18.00 -26.68 -4.26
N SER A 27 -16.73 -26.46 -3.91
CA SER A 27 -16.11 -27.13 -2.77
C SER A 27 -16.69 -26.72 -1.41
N ASP A 28 -17.43 -25.60 -1.36
CA ASP A 28 -18.10 -25.10 -0.16
C ASP A 28 -19.46 -25.78 0.10
N LEU A 29 -19.95 -26.62 -0.82
CA LEU A 29 -21.18 -27.39 -0.61
C LEU A 29 -21.04 -28.39 0.56
N ASP A 30 -21.96 -28.30 1.52
CA ASP A 30 -22.14 -29.30 2.57
C ASP A 30 -22.31 -30.71 1.96
N ASP A 31 -21.64 -31.71 2.54
CA ASP A 31 -21.70 -33.12 2.10
C ASP A 31 -21.34 -33.31 0.61
N SER A 32 -20.53 -32.41 0.02
CA SER A 32 -20.06 -32.47 -1.37
C SER A 32 -19.31 -33.76 -1.70
N GLN A 33 -18.73 -34.46 -0.73
CA GLN A 33 -18.15 -35.78 -0.92
C GLN A 33 -19.22 -36.88 -1.10
N THR A 34 -20.43 -36.73 -0.53
CA THR A 34 -21.58 -37.61 -0.83
C THR A 34 -22.12 -37.36 -2.24
N LEU A 35 -22.08 -36.11 -2.73
CA LEU A 35 -22.37 -35.81 -4.14
C LEU A 35 -21.32 -36.46 -5.04
N ALA A 36 -20.03 -36.20 -4.82
CA ALA A 36 -18.93 -36.70 -5.65
C ALA A 36 -18.83 -38.25 -5.66
N SER A 37 -18.93 -38.91 -4.50
CA SER A 37 -18.98 -40.38 -4.44
C SER A 37 -20.30 -40.96 -4.96
N GLY A 38 -21.31 -40.10 -5.16
CA GLY A 38 -22.60 -40.41 -5.72
C GLY A 38 -22.68 -40.39 -7.25
N ILE A 39 -21.69 -39.82 -7.94
CA ILE A 39 -21.72 -39.64 -9.41
C ILE A 39 -21.57 -40.98 -10.14
N PHE A 40 -22.34 -41.17 -11.22
CA PHE A 40 -22.25 -42.36 -12.06
C PHE A 40 -20.88 -42.53 -12.73
N THR A 41 -20.42 -43.78 -12.85
CA THR A 41 -19.15 -44.13 -13.49
C THR A 41 -19.17 -43.82 -14.99
N GLY A 42 -18.55 -42.70 -15.37
CA GLY A 42 -18.44 -42.23 -16.75
C GLY A 42 -18.17 -40.72 -16.83
N ALA A 43 -18.73 -39.96 -15.89
CA ALA A 43 -18.52 -38.52 -15.79
C ALA A 43 -17.18 -38.14 -15.15
N LYS A 44 -16.62 -37.01 -15.58
CA LYS A 44 -15.42 -36.40 -15.00
C LYS A 44 -15.83 -35.41 -13.90
N ILE A 45 -15.50 -35.72 -12.65
CA ILE A 45 -15.71 -34.82 -11.51
C ILE A 45 -14.58 -33.78 -11.45
N ILE A 46 -14.95 -32.51 -11.22
CA ILE A 46 -14.07 -31.36 -10.98
C ILE A 46 -14.64 -30.57 -9.80
N PHE A 47 -13.80 -30.22 -8.82
CA PHE A 47 -14.19 -29.31 -7.74
C PHE A 47 -13.81 -27.87 -8.10
N LEU A 48 -14.69 -26.91 -7.83
CA LEU A 48 -14.39 -25.48 -7.91
C LEU A 48 -13.85 -25.03 -6.54
N ASP A 49 -12.64 -24.48 -6.46
CA ASP A 49 -12.15 -23.86 -5.20
C ASP A 49 -12.98 -22.61 -4.92
N ARG A 50 -13.49 -22.50 -3.69
CA ARG A 50 -14.31 -21.40 -3.19
C ARG A 50 -13.63 -20.02 -3.27
N LYS A 51 -12.31 -19.96 -3.39
CA LYS A 51 -11.52 -18.71 -3.45
C LYS A 51 -11.46 -18.12 -4.85
N ASP A 52 -11.49 -18.96 -5.88
CA ASP A 52 -11.32 -18.56 -7.27
C ASP A 52 -12.65 -18.37 -8.00
N ASN A 53 -12.69 -17.44 -8.96
CA ASN A 53 -13.89 -17.18 -9.76
C ASN A 53 -14.28 -18.44 -10.55
N GLY A 54 -15.45 -19.04 -10.24
CA GLY A 54 -15.84 -20.33 -10.78
C GLY A 54 -16.03 -20.34 -12.29
N ILE A 55 -16.44 -19.22 -12.91
CA ILE A 55 -16.49 -19.10 -14.37
C ILE A 55 -15.11 -19.32 -14.99
N LYS A 56 -14.04 -18.68 -14.47
CA LYS A 56 -12.67 -18.91 -14.95
C LYS A 56 -12.23 -20.36 -14.76
N GLN A 57 -12.56 -20.97 -13.61
CA GLN A 57 -12.24 -22.38 -13.33
C GLN A 57 -12.90 -23.34 -14.35
N ILE A 58 -14.19 -23.17 -14.61
CA ILE A 58 -14.94 -23.95 -15.62
C ILE A 58 -14.34 -23.70 -17.01
N THR A 59 -14.07 -22.44 -17.37
CA THR A 59 -13.48 -22.09 -18.68
C THR A 59 -12.15 -22.81 -18.92
N SER A 60 -11.25 -22.82 -17.93
CA SER A 60 -9.97 -23.54 -18.02
C SER A 60 -10.18 -25.05 -18.21
N ALA A 61 -11.10 -25.66 -17.46
CA ALA A 61 -11.39 -27.09 -17.58
C ALA A 61 -11.98 -27.47 -18.95
N LEU A 62 -12.91 -26.66 -19.49
CA LEU A 62 -13.51 -26.90 -20.80
C LEU A 62 -12.50 -26.72 -21.94
N GLN A 63 -11.57 -25.77 -21.79
CA GLN A 63 -10.53 -25.52 -22.80
C GLN A 63 -9.56 -26.70 -22.96
N GLU A 64 -9.35 -27.54 -21.94
CA GLU A 64 -8.56 -28.78 -22.07
C GLU A 64 -9.17 -29.74 -23.11
N TYR A 65 -10.50 -29.89 -23.12
CA TYR A 65 -11.22 -30.76 -24.06
C TYR A 65 -11.25 -30.16 -25.46
N ALA A 66 -11.54 -28.86 -25.61
CA ALA A 66 -11.48 -28.17 -26.90
C ALA A 66 -10.09 -28.26 -27.53
N ASN A 67 -9.02 -28.10 -26.75
CA ASN A 67 -7.64 -28.24 -27.22
C ASN A 67 -7.28 -29.67 -27.64
N ALA A 68 -7.93 -30.68 -27.05
CA ALA A 68 -7.78 -32.08 -27.43
C ALA A 68 -8.62 -32.49 -28.66
N GLY A 69 -9.53 -31.63 -29.13
CA GLY A 69 -10.52 -31.97 -30.15
C GLY A 69 -11.62 -32.92 -29.65
N GLU A 70 -11.80 -33.01 -28.32
CA GLU A 70 -12.93 -33.71 -27.71
C GLU A 70 -14.13 -32.78 -27.54
N SER A 71 -15.34 -33.35 -27.48
CA SER A 71 -16.60 -32.61 -27.37
C SER A 71 -17.42 -33.08 -26.18
N ILE A 72 -17.98 -32.12 -25.44
CA ILE A 72 -18.73 -32.31 -24.20
C ILE A 72 -20.24 -32.22 -24.51
N GLY A 73 -20.98 -33.25 -24.09
CA GLY A 73 -22.43 -33.34 -24.30
C GLY A 73 -23.26 -32.96 -23.07
N GLU A 74 -22.73 -33.16 -21.87
CA GLU A 74 -23.43 -32.76 -20.63
C GLU A 74 -22.45 -32.11 -19.64
N ILE A 75 -22.85 -30.96 -19.10
CA ILE A 75 -22.23 -30.29 -17.96
C ILE A 75 -23.24 -30.26 -16.82
N HIS A 76 -22.89 -30.82 -15.68
CA HIS A 76 -23.66 -30.68 -14.44
C HIS A 76 -22.90 -29.78 -13.48
N ILE A 77 -23.59 -28.83 -12.85
CA ILE A 77 -23.00 -27.92 -11.87
C ILE A 77 -23.81 -27.99 -10.58
N PHE A 78 -23.18 -28.45 -9.50
CA PHE A 78 -23.73 -28.45 -8.15
C PHE A 78 -23.16 -27.28 -7.36
N SER A 79 -24.02 -26.34 -6.96
CA SER A 79 -23.64 -25.21 -6.10
C SER A 79 -24.86 -24.58 -5.41
N HIS A 80 -24.64 -23.66 -4.47
CA HIS A 80 -25.75 -22.89 -3.87
C HIS A 80 -26.39 -21.95 -4.90
N GLY A 81 -27.71 -21.85 -4.85
CA GLY A 81 -28.51 -20.90 -5.61
C GLY A 81 -29.42 -20.04 -4.74
N SER A 82 -30.03 -19.04 -5.37
CA SER A 82 -31.27 -18.37 -4.94
C SER A 82 -31.96 -17.75 -6.17
N GLN A 83 -33.09 -17.06 -5.97
CA GLN A 83 -33.90 -16.47 -7.05
C GLN A 83 -33.05 -15.71 -8.09
N GLY A 84 -32.87 -16.29 -9.28
CA GLY A 84 -32.09 -15.72 -10.38
C GLY A 84 -30.58 -15.62 -10.18
N ASN A 85 -30.01 -16.32 -9.19
CA ASN A 85 -28.60 -16.23 -8.81
C ASN A 85 -28.00 -17.64 -8.63
N LEU A 86 -26.85 -17.90 -9.24
CA LEU A 86 -26.06 -19.12 -9.03
C LEU A 86 -24.66 -18.78 -8.50
N GLN A 87 -24.26 -19.37 -7.37
CA GLN A 87 -22.90 -19.22 -6.84
C GLN A 87 -21.93 -20.14 -7.61
N LEU A 88 -20.75 -19.66 -7.97
CA LEU A 88 -19.69 -20.42 -8.64
C LEU A 88 -18.31 -20.00 -8.09
N GLY A 89 -17.72 -20.81 -7.20
CA GLY A 89 -16.49 -20.46 -6.51
C GLY A 89 -16.67 -19.16 -5.72
N SER A 90 -15.79 -18.17 -5.90
CA SER A 90 -15.91 -16.86 -5.23
C SER A 90 -16.87 -15.85 -5.89
N THR A 91 -17.77 -16.28 -6.79
CA THR A 91 -18.60 -15.37 -7.59
C THR A 91 -20.06 -15.81 -7.69
N VAL A 92 -21.00 -14.92 -7.38
CA VAL A 92 -22.42 -15.07 -7.77
C VAL A 92 -22.57 -14.66 -9.23
N VAL A 93 -23.27 -15.45 -10.03
CA VAL A 93 -23.56 -15.18 -11.45
C VAL A 93 -25.07 -15.05 -11.64
N ASN A 94 -25.48 -13.99 -12.35
CA ASN A 94 -26.88 -13.63 -12.58
C ASN A 94 -27.02 -12.78 -13.86
N SER A 95 -28.23 -12.27 -14.15
CA SER A 95 -28.51 -11.40 -15.32
C SER A 95 -27.70 -10.09 -15.35
N ASP A 96 -27.30 -9.55 -14.20
CA ASP A 96 -26.70 -8.21 -14.11
C ASP A 96 -25.22 -8.23 -14.46
N ASN A 97 -24.50 -9.29 -14.07
CA ASN A 97 -23.05 -9.42 -14.28
C ASN A 97 -22.65 -10.37 -15.42
N LEU A 98 -23.59 -11.05 -16.08
CA LEU A 98 -23.28 -12.05 -17.12
C LEU A 98 -22.45 -11.48 -18.29
N SER A 99 -22.62 -10.19 -18.60
CA SER A 99 -21.86 -9.50 -19.65
C SER A 99 -20.36 -9.40 -19.34
N GLU A 100 -19.96 -9.37 -18.07
CA GLU A 100 -18.54 -9.38 -17.66
C GLU A 100 -17.85 -10.71 -18.03
N TYR A 101 -18.64 -11.77 -18.16
CA TYR A 101 -18.21 -13.13 -18.46
C TYR A 101 -18.44 -13.54 -19.92
N GLN A 102 -18.89 -12.62 -20.79
CA GLN A 102 -19.26 -12.91 -22.18
C GLN A 102 -18.16 -13.67 -22.95
N ASN A 103 -16.90 -13.24 -22.86
CA ASN A 103 -15.80 -13.90 -23.58
C ASN A 103 -15.58 -15.34 -23.09
N GLN A 104 -15.61 -15.56 -21.77
CA GLN A 104 -15.45 -16.87 -21.15
C GLN A 104 -16.62 -17.80 -21.52
N LEU A 105 -17.86 -17.33 -21.42
CA LEU A 105 -19.06 -18.11 -21.75
C LEU A 105 -19.13 -18.46 -23.24
N GLN A 106 -18.67 -17.57 -24.11
CA GLN A 106 -18.53 -17.85 -25.55
C GLN A 106 -17.38 -18.81 -25.87
N GLN A 107 -16.31 -18.86 -25.04
CA GLN A 107 -15.27 -19.88 -25.15
C GLN A 107 -15.79 -21.28 -24.80
N TRP A 108 -16.72 -21.40 -23.83
CA TRP A 108 -17.33 -22.70 -23.47
C TRP A 108 -17.94 -23.38 -24.71
N LYS A 109 -18.59 -22.61 -25.59
CA LYS A 109 -19.17 -23.12 -26.84
C LYS A 109 -18.20 -23.91 -27.71
N SER A 110 -16.90 -23.62 -27.66
CA SER A 110 -15.88 -24.32 -28.45
C SER A 110 -15.53 -25.73 -27.94
N ALA A 111 -15.94 -26.08 -26.71
CA ALA A 111 -15.77 -27.40 -26.11
C ALA A 111 -17.06 -28.25 -26.13
N LEU A 112 -18.21 -27.63 -26.39
CA LEU A 112 -19.53 -28.25 -26.35
C LEU A 112 -19.92 -28.88 -27.70
N SER A 113 -20.77 -29.89 -27.68
CA SER A 113 -21.47 -30.38 -28.87
C SER A 113 -22.65 -29.48 -29.26
N ASP A 114 -23.13 -29.59 -30.51
CA ASP A 114 -24.31 -28.85 -30.99
C ASP A 114 -25.61 -29.14 -30.22
N THR A 115 -25.66 -30.26 -29.47
CA THR A 115 -26.75 -30.68 -28.58
C THR A 115 -26.22 -30.88 -27.16
N ALA A 116 -25.59 -29.87 -26.58
CA ALA A 116 -25.00 -29.94 -25.25
C ALA A 116 -25.89 -29.32 -24.17
N ASP A 117 -26.04 -30.03 -23.07
CA ASP A 117 -26.79 -29.61 -21.88
C ASP A 117 -25.91 -28.96 -20.82
N ILE A 118 -26.44 -27.93 -20.14
CA ILE A 118 -25.90 -27.38 -18.90
C ILE A 118 -26.97 -27.45 -17.79
N MET A 119 -26.75 -28.34 -16.83
CA MET A 119 -27.69 -28.68 -15.75
C MET A 119 -27.25 -28.02 -14.45
N LEU A 120 -28.02 -27.02 -13.99
CA LEU A 120 -27.67 -26.17 -12.86
C LEU A 120 -28.44 -26.58 -11.60
N TYR A 121 -27.80 -27.39 -10.76
CA TYR A 121 -28.32 -27.84 -9.47
C TYR A 121 -27.99 -26.80 -8.40
N GLY A 122 -28.99 -25.98 -8.08
CA GLY A 122 -28.95 -24.95 -7.04
C GLY A 122 -30.38 -24.44 -6.79
N CYS A 123 -30.71 -24.12 -5.53
CA CYS A 123 -32.08 -23.72 -5.18
C CYS A 123 -32.51 -22.44 -5.90
N ASP A 124 -33.75 -22.42 -6.37
CA ASP A 124 -34.49 -21.25 -6.86
C ASP A 124 -33.81 -20.50 -8.04
N VAL A 125 -32.77 -21.06 -8.67
CA VAL A 125 -31.96 -20.40 -9.71
C VAL A 125 -32.79 -19.90 -10.89
N ALA A 126 -33.84 -20.64 -11.29
CA ALA A 126 -34.78 -20.25 -12.34
C ALA A 126 -35.97 -19.40 -11.84
N ALA A 127 -36.18 -19.28 -10.53
CA ALA A 127 -37.34 -18.58 -9.98
C ALA A 127 -37.32 -17.08 -10.30
N GLY A 128 -38.51 -16.49 -10.48
CA GLY A 128 -38.68 -15.08 -10.80
C GLY A 128 -37.93 -14.65 -12.06
N GLU A 129 -37.00 -13.72 -11.91
CA GLU A 129 -36.15 -13.20 -13.00
C GLU A 129 -35.07 -14.19 -13.47
N GLY A 130 -34.90 -15.35 -12.80
CA GLY A 130 -33.95 -16.39 -13.22
C GLY A 130 -34.19 -16.92 -14.63
N ASN A 131 -35.43 -16.88 -15.10
CA ASN A 131 -35.80 -17.14 -16.49
C ASN A 131 -35.03 -16.26 -17.51
N ASN A 132 -34.67 -15.02 -17.14
CA ASN A 132 -33.88 -14.11 -17.97
C ASN A 132 -32.38 -14.50 -17.95
N PHE A 133 -31.82 -14.74 -16.76
CA PHE A 133 -30.45 -15.19 -16.57
C PHE A 133 -30.14 -16.45 -17.41
N LEU A 134 -31.02 -17.46 -17.34
CA LEU A 134 -30.84 -18.73 -18.05
C LEU A 134 -31.00 -18.58 -19.58
N GLN A 135 -31.88 -17.67 -20.04
CA GLN A 135 -31.97 -17.33 -21.46
C GLN A 135 -30.71 -16.64 -22.00
N GLN A 136 -30.11 -15.73 -21.21
CA GLN A 136 -28.86 -15.07 -21.60
C GLN A 136 -27.68 -16.04 -21.56
N LEU A 137 -27.61 -16.92 -20.55
CA LEU A 137 -26.56 -17.92 -20.44
C LEU A 137 -26.60 -18.90 -21.62
N SER A 138 -27.77 -19.42 -21.99
CA SER A 138 -27.99 -20.27 -23.17
C SER A 138 -27.59 -19.56 -24.47
N GLN A 139 -27.87 -18.26 -24.61
CA GLN A 139 -27.44 -17.49 -25.78
C GLN A 139 -25.91 -17.30 -25.86
N LEU A 140 -25.22 -17.20 -24.72
CA LEU A 140 -23.77 -17.01 -24.66
C LEU A 140 -22.98 -18.31 -24.84
N THR A 141 -23.39 -19.39 -24.18
CA THR A 141 -22.77 -20.72 -24.35
C THR A 141 -23.21 -21.41 -25.63
N GLY A 142 -24.37 -21.04 -26.18
CA GLY A 142 -25.01 -21.73 -27.29
C GLY A 142 -25.48 -23.14 -26.94
N ALA A 143 -25.69 -23.40 -25.65
CA ALA A 143 -26.10 -24.67 -25.08
C ALA A 143 -27.55 -24.62 -24.60
N ASP A 144 -28.14 -25.78 -24.44
CA ASP A 144 -29.45 -25.94 -23.82
C ASP A 144 -29.27 -26.10 -22.30
N ILE A 145 -30.17 -25.50 -21.50
CA ILE A 145 -29.92 -25.25 -20.06
C ILE A 145 -31.14 -25.57 -19.22
N ALA A 146 -30.95 -26.32 -18.13
CA ALA A 146 -31.97 -26.55 -17.12
C ALA A 146 -31.54 -26.07 -15.71
N ALA A 147 -32.50 -25.61 -14.90
CA ALA A 147 -32.28 -25.22 -13.51
C ALA A 147 -33.55 -25.37 -12.66
N SER A 148 -33.42 -25.42 -11.33
CA SER A 148 -34.57 -25.53 -10.43
C SER A 148 -35.25 -24.19 -10.17
N THR A 149 -36.58 -24.25 -10.04
CA THR A 149 -37.49 -23.16 -9.65
C THR A 149 -37.84 -23.18 -8.17
N ASN A 150 -37.34 -24.16 -7.42
CA ASN A 150 -37.58 -24.36 -5.99
C ASN A 150 -36.29 -24.86 -5.30
N LYS A 151 -36.40 -25.43 -4.09
CA LYS A 151 -35.24 -25.98 -3.38
C LYS A 151 -34.68 -27.24 -4.06
N THR A 152 -33.43 -27.19 -4.50
CA THR A 152 -32.69 -28.41 -4.88
C THR A 152 -32.08 -29.09 -3.64
N GLY A 153 -32.28 -30.40 -3.46
CA GLY A 153 -31.64 -31.23 -2.42
C GLY A 153 -32.58 -32.19 -1.70
N ASN A 154 -32.56 -32.16 -0.36
CA ASN A 154 -33.20 -33.17 0.49
C ASN A 154 -34.73 -32.98 0.66
N ALA A 155 -35.48 -34.06 0.40
CA ALA A 155 -36.94 -34.11 0.50
C ALA A 155 -37.52 -33.77 1.89
N ALA A 156 -36.81 -34.10 2.98
CA ALA A 156 -37.26 -33.77 4.33
C ALA A 156 -37.08 -32.27 4.67
N LEU A 157 -36.28 -31.53 3.90
CA LEU A 157 -36.13 -30.07 3.97
C LEU A 157 -37.04 -29.32 2.97
N GLY A 158 -37.87 -30.07 2.23
CA GLY A 158 -38.80 -29.55 1.23
C GLY A 158 -38.13 -29.16 -0.09
N GLY A 159 -37.08 -29.87 -0.49
CA GLY A 159 -36.48 -29.76 -1.83
C GLY A 159 -36.37 -31.12 -2.52
N ASP A 160 -36.13 -31.13 -3.82
CA ASP A 160 -35.88 -32.37 -4.58
C ASP A 160 -34.76 -32.17 -5.63
N TRP A 161 -34.64 -33.03 -6.63
CA TRP A 161 -33.56 -32.93 -7.63
C TRP A 161 -34.07 -32.70 -9.06
N ASN A 162 -35.32 -32.26 -9.21
CA ASN A 162 -35.88 -31.86 -10.49
C ASN A 162 -35.36 -30.45 -10.86
N LEU A 163 -35.26 -30.20 -12.16
CA LEU A 163 -34.98 -28.89 -12.73
C LEU A 163 -36.21 -28.51 -13.58
N GLU A 164 -37.14 -27.74 -13.01
CA GLU A 164 -38.46 -27.53 -13.63
C GLU A 164 -38.44 -26.48 -14.75
N PHE A 165 -37.41 -25.64 -14.80
CA PHE A 165 -37.17 -24.76 -15.92
C PHE A 165 -36.11 -25.34 -16.85
N PHE A 166 -36.39 -25.30 -18.14
CA PHE A 166 -35.47 -25.66 -19.20
C PHE A 166 -35.59 -24.68 -20.37
N LYS A 167 -34.46 -24.42 -21.01
CA LYS A 167 -34.32 -23.56 -22.18
C LYS A 167 -33.53 -24.33 -23.21
N GLY A 168 -34.27 -24.91 -24.18
CA GLY A 168 -33.73 -25.89 -25.11
C GLY A 168 -34.52 -27.19 -25.10
N ASP A 169 -34.02 -28.20 -25.80
CA ASP A 169 -34.39 -29.60 -25.59
C ASP A 169 -33.33 -30.22 -24.65
N ILE A 170 -33.76 -30.96 -23.62
CA ILE A 170 -32.87 -31.48 -22.56
C ILE A 170 -32.89 -33.02 -22.59
N GLU A 171 -31.76 -33.64 -22.92
CA GLU A 171 -31.61 -35.10 -22.93
C GLU A 171 -30.94 -35.65 -21.66
N SER A 172 -30.18 -34.82 -20.95
CA SER A 172 -29.32 -35.24 -19.84
C SER A 172 -30.10 -35.65 -18.58
N ALA A 173 -29.69 -36.77 -17.98
CA ALA A 173 -30.23 -37.22 -16.71
C ALA A 173 -29.49 -36.59 -15.52
N ILE A 174 -30.04 -36.74 -14.32
CA ILE A 174 -29.27 -36.42 -13.10
C ILE A 174 -28.07 -37.37 -12.97
N PRO A 175 -26.84 -36.86 -12.73
CA PRO A 175 -25.63 -37.69 -12.69
C PRO A 175 -25.47 -38.46 -11.38
N LEU A 176 -26.42 -38.33 -10.43
CA LEU A 176 -26.37 -38.92 -9.10
C LEU A 176 -27.09 -40.26 -9.01
N THR A 177 -26.42 -41.22 -8.36
CA THR A 177 -27.04 -42.47 -7.90
C THR A 177 -28.17 -42.22 -6.91
N GLN A 178 -29.19 -43.09 -6.93
CA GLN A 178 -30.30 -43.06 -5.98
C GLN A 178 -29.85 -43.13 -4.50
N GLN A 179 -28.72 -43.78 -4.22
CA GLN A 179 -28.13 -43.81 -2.88
C GLN A 179 -27.60 -42.44 -2.45
N ALA A 180 -26.98 -41.66 -3.36
CA ALA A 180 -26.53 -40.31 -3.05
C ALA A 180 -27.69 -39.32 -2.91
N ILE A 181 -28.69 -39.41 -3.79
CA ILE A 181 -29.95 -38.65 -3.70
C ILE A 181 -30.62 -38.85 -2.33
N ALA A 182 -30.66 -40.08 -1.82
CA ALA A 182 -31.24 -40.40 -0.52
C ALA A 182 -30.34 -40.05 0.69
N ASN A 183 -29.01 -40.05 0.53
CA ASN A 183 -28.06 -39.78 1.60
C ASN A 183 -27.70 -38.30 1.78
N TYR A 184 -27.84 -37.48 0.73
CA TYR A 184 -27.55 -36.05 0.78
C TYR A 184 -28.52 -35.33 1.72
N LYS A 185 -27.99 -34.63 2.72
CA LYS A 185 -28.78 -34.20 3.90
C LYS A 185 -29.36 -32.79 3.80
N ASN A 186 -28.87 -31.99 2.86
CA ASN A 186 -29.03 -30.53 2.86
C ASN A 186 -29.83 -30.06 1.64
N VAL A 187 -29.98 -28.74 1.48
CA VAL A 187 -30.51 -28.11 0.26
C VAL A 187 -29.55 -27.01 -0.21
N LEU A 188 -29.43 -26.85 -1.52
CA LEU A 188 -28.44 -26.01 -2.20
C LEU A 188 -28.83 -24.52 -2.18
N ALA A 189 -29.24 -23.97 -1.03
CA ALA A 189 -29.79 -22.62 -0.89
C ALA A 189 -28.76 -21.63 -0.32
N THR A 190 -28.83 -20.36 -0.74
CA THR A 190 -28.17 -19.24 -0.04
C THR A 190 -29.13 -18.60 0.98
N ILE A 191 -28.62 -18.25 2.17
CA ILE A 191 -29.44 -17.61 3.21
C ILE A 191 -29.37 -16.09 3.03
N THR A 192 -30.46 -15.50 2.55
CA THR A 192 -30.55 -14.05 2.29
C THR A 192 -31.19 -13.30 3.46
N VAL A 193 -30.50 -12.28 3.96
CA VAL A 193 -31.02 -11.26 4.89
C VAL A 193 -31.78 -10.21 4.08
N THR A 194 -33.07 -10.00 4.40
CA THR A 194 -34.00 -9.19 3.59
C THR A 194 -34.50 -7.93 4.31
N ASN A 195 -34.09 -7.69 5.54
CA ASN A 195 -34.37 -6.44 6.26
C ASN A 195 -33.29 -6.08 7.29
N ASN A 196 -33.24 -4.80 7.66
CA ASN A 196 -32.25 -4.25 8.59
C ASN A 196 -32.64 -4.36 10.08
N ASN A 197 -33.68 -5.14 10.42
CA ASN A 197 -34.08 -5.32 11.81
C ASN A 197 -33.04 -6.12 12.60
N ASP A 198 -32.97 -5.85 13.90
CA ASP A 198 -32.10 -6.55 14.85
C ASP A 198 -32.54 -8.02 15.12
N SER A 199 -33.83 -8.32 14.92
CA SER A 199 -34.40 -9.64 15.13
C SER A 199 -35.69 -9.84 14.32
N GLY A 200 -36.25 -11.05 14.33
CA GLY A 200 -37.42 -11.43 13.54
C GLY A 200 -37.07 -11.95 12.13
N THR A 201 -38.07 -12.41 11.39
CA THR A 201 -37.92 -13.02 10.07
C THR A 201 -37.19 -12.09 9.10
N GLY A 202 -36.20 -12.61 8.36
CA GLY A 202 -35.40 -11.86 7.39
C GLY A 202 -34.29 -10.98 7.99
N SER A 203 -34.14 -10.92 9.32
CA SER A 203 -32.99 -10.27 9.98
C SER A 203 -31.71 -11.12 9.90
N LEU A 204 -30.55 -10.48 10.00
CA LEU A 204 -29.24 -11.17 10.11
C LEU A 204 -29.19 -12.11 11.34
N ARG A 205 -29.82 -11.72 12.45
CA ARG A 205 -29.90 -12.56 13.65
C ARG A 205 -30.72 -13.83 13.42
N ALA A 206 -31.80 -13.76 12.64
CA ALA A 206 -32.56 -14.93 12.23
C ALA A 206 -31.76 -15.80 11.24
N ALA A 207 -31.08 -15.21 10.26
CA ALA A 207 -30.23 -15.92 9.31
C ALA A 207 -29.12 -16.74 10.01
N ILE A 208 -28.38 -16.12 10.93
CA ILE A 208 -27.34 -16.81 11.73
C ILE A 208 -27.94 -17.93 12.59
N ALA A 209 -29.15 -17.74 13.11
CA ALA A 209 -29.84 -18.76 13.90
C ALA A 209 -30.29 -19.97 13.04
N SER A 210 -30.82 -19.74 11.83
CA SER A 210 -31.25 -20.80 10.92
C SER A 210 -30.11 -21.54 10.21
N ALA A 211 -28.96 -20.89 10.04
CA ALA A 211 -27.84 -21.43 9.28
C ALA A 211 -27.24 -22.71 9.90
N THR A 212 -26.76 -23.60 9.06
CA THR A 212 -25.90 -24.74 9.40
C THR A 212 -24.41 -24.32 9.42
N ALA A 213 -23.48 -25.28 9.48
CA ALA A 213 -22.06 -25.03 9.69
C ALA A 213 -21.27 -25.25 8.38
N GLY A 214 -21.28 -24.23 7.53
CA GLY A 214 -20.78 -24.21 6.16
C GLY A 214 -21.40 -23.05 5.38
N ASP A 215 -22.65 -22.71 5.71
CA ASP A 215 -23.48 -21.75 5.00
C ASP A 215 -22.81 -20.39 4.73
N THR A 216 -23.10 -19.87 3.54
CA THR A 216 -22.90 -18.46 3.21
C THR A 216 -24.19 -17.67 3.44
N ILE A 217 -24.12 -16.65 4.30
CA ILE A 217 -25.18 -15.66 4.52
C ILE A 217 -24.89 -14.45 3.65
N VAL A 218 -25.86 -14.07 2.82
CA VAL A 218 -25.82 -12.90 1.93
C VAL A 218 -26.91 -11.89 2.31
N PHE A 219 -26.89 -10.71 1.70
CA PHE A 219 -27.84 -9.63 1.97
C PHE A 219 -28.55 -9.21 0.68
N ASP A 220 -29.85 -8.95 0.79
CA ASP A 220 -30.66 -8.36 -0.28
C ASP A 220 -30.11 -6.98 -0.67
N SER A 221 -30.05 -6.68 -1.96
CA SER A 221 -29.40 -5.45 -2.47
C SER A 221 -30.12 -4.16 -2.06
N SER A 222 -31.40 -4.23 -1.64
CA SER A 222 -32.09 -3.11 -1.00
C SER A 222 -31.45 -2.65 0.31
N LEU A 223 -30.60 -3.49 0.94
CA LEU A 223 -29.85 -3.15 2.15
C LEU A 223 -28.57 -2.35 1.89
N ALA A 224 -28.22 -2.05 0.64
CA ALA A 224 -27.06 -1.21 0.32
C ALA A 224 -27.14 0.16 1.03
N ASN A 225 -26.03 0.55 1.66
CA ASN A 225 -25.86 1.75 2.50
C ASN A 225 -26.77 1.81 3.76
N GLN A 226 -27.55 0.76 4.07
CA GLN A 226 -28.35 0.71 5.29
C GLN A 226 -27.49 0.39 6.54
N THR A 227 -28.11 0.47 7.72
CA THR A 227 -27.50 0.04 8.99
C THR A 227 -28.44 -0.91 9.73
N ILE A 228 -27.96 -2.13 9.97
CA ILE A 228 -28.52 -3.06 10.97
C ILE A 228 -28.08 -2.53 12.34
N THR A 229 -29.03 -2.03 13.12
CA THR A 229 -28.74 -1.43 14.44
C THR A 229 -29.10 -2.43 15.53
N LEU A 230 -28.09 -2.95 16.23
CA LEU A 230 -28.30 -3.93 17.29
C LEU A 230 -28.91 -3.27 18.54
N THR A 231 -29.92 -3.93 19.11
CA THR A 231 -30.63 -3.50 20.33
C THR A 231 -30.76 -4.64 21.36
N SER A 232 -30.64 -5.88 20.90
CA SER A 232 -30.77 -7.13 21.67
C SER A 232 -29.41 -7.74 22.03
N GLY A 233 -28.33 -6.95 22.02
CA GLY A 233 -26.96 -7.39 22.23
C GLY A 233 -26.25 -7.90 20.98
N GLN A 234 -25.06 -8.49 21.15
CA GLN A 234 -24.19 -8.96 20.07
C GLN A 234 -24.80 -10.08 19.21
N LEU A 235 -24.28 -10.26 17.99
CA LEU A 235 -24.52 -11.42 17.14
C LEU A 235 -23.54 -12.54 17.51
N LEU A 236 -24.04 -13.73 17.84
CA LEU A 236 -23.23 -14.90 18.18
C LEU A 236 -23.10 -15.83 16.96
N VAL A 237 -21.87 -15.99 16.46
CA VAL A 237 -21.50 -16.79 15.30
C VAL A 237 -20.74 -18.03 15.79
N ASN A 238 -21.48 -18.99 16.34
CA ASN A 238 -20.94 -20.17 17.04
C ASN A 238 -20.80 -21.43 16.14
N LYS A 239 -20.72 -21.24 14.82
CA LYS A 239 -20.58 -22.29 13.82
C LYS A 239 -19.77 -21.75 12.64
N ASN A 240 -19.24 -22.62 11.78
CA ASN A 240 -18.51 -22.17 10.58
C ASN A 240 -19.47 -21.43 9.64
N LEU A 241 -19.16 -20.19 9.27
CA LEU A 241 -20.01 -19.35 8.41
C LEU A 241 -19.19 -18.36 7.58
N ILE A 242 -19.69 -18.07 6.38
CA ILE A 242 -19.33 -16.89 5.60
C ILE A 242 -20.48 -15.88 5.72
N ILE A 243 -20.18 -14.62 6.01
CA ILE A 243 -21.16 -13.53 6.01
C ILE A 243 -20.65 -12.45 5.04
N ASP A 244 -21.35 -12.28 3.91
CA ASP A 244 -20.85 -11.56 2.74
C ASP A 244 -21.77 -10.39 2.34
N GLY A 245 -21.28 -9.17 2.55
CA GLY A 245 -21.96 -7.92 2.19
C GLY A 245 -21.91 -7.54 0.70
N ALA A 246 -21.32 -8.34 -0.20
CA ALA A 246 -21.06 -7.95 -1.59
C ALA A 246 -22.29 -7.39 -2.33
N ALA A 247 -23.44 -8.04 -2.17
CA ALA A 247 -24.70 -7.64 -2.81
C ALA A 247 -25.34 -6.37 -2.19
N ALA A 248 -24.93 -5.97 -0.98
CA ALA A 248 -25.45 -4.83 -0.23
C ALA A 248 -24.31 -3.85 0.12
N ALA A 249 -23.74 -3.21 -0.90
CA ALA A 249 -22.58 -2.31 -0.76
C ALA A 249 -22.72 -1.30 0.39
N ASN A 250 -21.65 -1.12 1.18
CA ASN A 250 -21.59 -0.27 2.38
C ASN A 250 -22.55 -0.64 3.54
N LEU A 251 -23.16 -1.83 3.53
CA LEU A 251 -24.01 -2.28 4.63
C LEU A 251 -23.26 -2.24 5.97
N THR A 252 -23.84 -1.53 6.93
CA THR A 252 -23.33 -1.43 8.29
C THR A 252 -24.02 -2.42 9.22
N ILE A 253 -23.25 -3.10 10.07
CA ILE A 253 -23.73 -3.73 11.32
C ILE A 253 -23.22 -2.87 12.49
N SER A 254 -24.14 -2.34 13.30
CA SER A 254 -23.86 -1.33 14.33
C SER A 254 -24.20 -1.84 15.73
N GLY A 255 -23.22 -1.86 16.63
CA GLY A 255 -23.42 -2.16 18.06
C GLY A 255 -24.09 -1.04 18.86
N ASN A 256 -24.45 0.07 18.18
CA ASN A 256 -25.24 1.18 18.72
C ASN A 256 -24.66 1.86 19.98
N ASN A 257 -23.34 1.72 20.21
CA ASN A 257 -22.64 2.08 21.45
C ASN A 257 -23.20 1.40 22.72
N ALA A 258 -23.97 0.32 22.56
CA ALA A 258 -24.73 -0.35 23.61
C ALA A 258 -24.30 -1.82 23.80
N SER A 259 -23.77 -2.47 22.76
CA SER A 259 -23.16 -3.80 22.86
C SER A 259 -21.98 -3.97 21.91
N ARG A 260 -21.21 -5.05 22.12
CA ARG A 260 -20.39 -5.70 21.09
C ARG A 260 -21.21 -5.92 19.81
N VAL A 261 -20.58 -5.87 18.64
CA VAL A 261 -21.28 -6.19 17.38
C VAL A 261 -21.33 -7.71 17.15
N ILE A 262 -20.18 -8.38 17.10
CA ILE A 262 -20.05 -9.80 16.75
C ILE A 262 -19.18 -10.56 17.77
N GLU A 263 -19.57 -11.78 18.10
CA GLU A 263 -18.74 -12.76 18.80
C GLU A 263 -18.73 -14.08 18.03
N THR A 264 -17.56 -14.69 17.84
CA THR A 264 -17.44 -16.03 17.23
C THR A 264 -17.18 -17.10 18.30
N GLY A 265 -17.61 -18.34 18.02
CA GLY A 265 -17.39 -19.48 18.93
C GLY A 265 -15.95 -20.01 18.90
N ASP A 266 -15.51 -20.64 19.99
CA ASP A 266 -14.28 -21.44 19.98
C ASP A 266 -14.40 -22.57 18.93
N PHE A 267 -13.29 -22.92 18.28
CA PHE A 267 -13.20 -23.93 17.21
C PHE A 267 -14.03 -23.63 15.94
N THR A 268 -14.43 -22.36 15.71
CA THR A 268 -15.17 -21.95 14.49
C THR A 268 -14.26 -21.29 13.45
N ASN A 269 -14.59 -21.48 12.17
CA ASN A 269 -14.01 -20.72 11.07
C ASN A 269 -15.06 -19.73 10.54
N VAL A 270 -14.83 -18.43 10.75
CA VAL A 270 -15.77 -17.36 10.38
C VAL A 270 -15.09 -16.37 9.43
N THR A 271 -15.70 -16.19 8.27
CA THR A 271 -15.30 -15.16 7.30
C THR A 271 -16.35 -14.05 7.28
N LEU A 272 -15.93 -12.81 7.55
CA LEU A 272 -16.75 -11.62 7.34
C LEU A 272 -16.16 -10.83 6.18
N ARG A 273 -16.95 -10.56 5.14
CA ARG A 273 -16.46 -9.79 4.00
C ARG A 273 -17.42 -8.73 3.48
N ASN A 274 -16.86 -7.67 2.89
CA ASN A 274 -17.59 -6.55 2.29
C ASN A 274 -18.56 -5.82 3.25
N LEU A 275 -18.24 -5.77 4.55
CA LEU A 275 -19.12 -5.24 5.62
C LEU A 275 -18.49 -4.09 6.40
N VAL A 276 -19.33 -3.22 6.97
CA VAL A 276 -18.92 -2.16 7.92
C VAL A 276 -19.36 -2.52 9.34
N VAL A 277 -18.43 -2.91 10.21
CA VAL A 277 -18.67 -3.20 11.64
C VAL A 277 -18.31 -1.97 12.47
N LYS A 278 -19.31 -1.30 13.07
CA LYS A 278 -19.05 -0.04 13.78
C LYS A 278 -19.82 0.16 15.07
N ASN A 279 -19.37 1.14 15.87
CA ASN A 279 -20.01 1.59 17.10
C ASN A 279 -20.26 0.44 18.10
N GLY A 280 -19.48 -0.64 18.04
CA GLY A 280 -19.50 -1.73 18.99
C GLY A 280 -18.85 -1.32 20.30
N LYS A 281 -19.51 -1.58 21.43
CA LYS A 281 -19.01 -1.17 22.75
C LYS A 281 -19.21 -2.24 23.82
N THR A 282 -18.16 -2.52 24.59
CA THR A 282 -18.28 -3.37 25.78
C THR A 282 -19.00 -2.65 26.92
N ALA A 283 -19.84 -3.38 27.66
CA ALA A 283 -20.48 -2.87 28.87
C ALA A 283 -19.51 -2.74 30.06
N ASP A 284 -18.32 -3.34 29.94
CA ASP A 284 -17.32 -3.52 30.99
C ASP A 284 -15.92 -3.12 30.48
N ILE A 285 -15.03 -2.76 31.42
CA ILE A 285 -13.63 -2.41 31.21
C ILE A 285 -12.70 -3.11 32.23
N ASP A 286 -13.19 -4.10 32.99
CA ASP A 286 -12.41 -4.92 33.91
C ASP A 286 -11.21 -5.57 33.19
N PRO A 287 -9.95 -5.29 33.63
CA PRO A 287 -8.74 -5.83 33.00
C PRO A 287 -8.49 -7.32 33.29
N THR A 288 -9.37 -7.96 34.07
CA THR A 288 -9.33 -9.40 34.38
C THR A 288 -10.41 -10.21 33.64
N ASN A 289 -11.41 -9.55 33.02
CA ASN A 289 -12.58 -10.22 32.46
C ASN A 289 -12.71 -10.10 30.92
N GLU A 290 -11.83 -10.80 30.19
CA GLU A 290 -11.81 -10.84 28.73
C GLU A 290 -13.10 -11.34 28.04
N ALA A 291 -14.10 -11.84 28.77
CA ALA A 291 -15.41 -12.18 28.21
C ALA A 291 -16.29 -10.94 28.03
N THR A 292 -16.29 -10.02 29.01
CA THR A 292 -17.15 -8.83 29.03
C THR A 292 -16.48 -7.60 28.42
N SER A 293 -15.17 -7.42 28.59
CA SER A 293 -14.45 -6.16 28.30
C SER A 293 -13.51 -6.19 27.09
N SER A 294 -13.42 -7.29 26.33
CA SER A 294 -12.66 -7.35 25.06
C SER A 294 -13.51 -7.04 23.83
N GLY A 295 -12.90 -6.74 22.67
CA GLY A 295 -13.44 -6.99 21.32
C GLY A 295 -14.66 -6.16 20.92
N GLY A 296 -14.59 -4.83 21.03
CA GLY A 296 -15.75 -3.93 20.91
C GLY A 296 -16.53 -4.14 19.61
N GLY A 297 -15.83 -4.21 18.48
CA GLY A 297 -16.41 -4.61 17.20
C GLY A 297 -16.67 -6.12 17.16
N ILE A 298 -15.57 -6.88 17.17
CA ILE A 298 -15.55 -8.35 17.00
C ILE A 298 -14.74 -9.00 18.12
N ARG A 299 -15.26 -10.07 18.71
CA ARG A 299 -14.51 -11.00 19.59
C ARG A 299 -14.41 -12.37 18.93
N GLY A 300 -13.19 -12.80 18.62
CA GLY A 300 -12.91 -14.13 18.07
C GLY A 300 -12.80 -15.20 19.15
N GLY A 301 -13.39 -16.37 18.90
CA GLY A 301 -13.17 -17.59 19.68
C GLY A 301 -11.77 -18.17 19.50
N GLY A 302 -11.32 -18.94 20.49
CA GLY A 302 -10.03 -19.65 20.46
C GLY A 302 -10.03 -20.85 19.51
N PHE A 303 -8.83 -21.28 19.10
CA PHE A 303 -8.57 -22.44 18.23
C PHE A 303 -9.22 -22.42 16.82
N GLY A 304 -9.99 -21.38 16.50
CA GLY A 304 -10.65 -21.18 15.22
C GLY A 304 -9.92 -20.23 14.28
N THR A 305 -10.58 -19.84 13.19
CA THR A 305 -10.10 -18.84 12.22
C THR A 305 -11.09 -17.68 12.14
N LEU A 306 -10.59 -16.45 12.23
CA LEU A 306 -11.33 -15.24 11.89
C LEU A 306 -10.71 -14.61 10.63
N THR A 307 -11.47 -14.53 9.54
CA THR A 307 -11.05 -13.91 8.29
C THR A 307 -11.86 -12.65 8.04
N LEU A 308 -11.17 -11.54 7.78
CA LEU A 308 -11.74 -10.25 7.40
C LEU A 308 -11.23 -9.87 6.00
N GLU A 309 -12.15 -9.72 5.04
CA GLU A 309 -11.85 -9.40 3.64
C GLU A 309 -12.68 -8.17 3.21
N ASN A 310 -12.07 -7.12 2.66
CA ASN A 310 -12.79 -5.91 2.22
C ASN A 310 -13.68 -5.25 3.32
N CYS A 311 -13.36 -5.47 4.60
CA CYS A 311 -14.18 -5.00 5.72
C CYS A 311 -13.71 -3.66 6.28
N GLN A 312 -14.63 -2.89 6.85
CA GLN A 312 -14.32 -1.74 7.68
C GLN A 312 -14.69 -2.02 9.14
N VAL A 313 -13.79 -1.75 10.08
CA VAL A 313 -13.99 -1.92 11.52
C VAL A 313 -13.75 -0.56 12.17
N ASN A 314 -14.81 0.21 12.43
CA ASN A 314 -14.69 1.65 12.72
C ASN A 314 -15.33 2.06 14.05
N ASN A 315 -14.71 2.97 14.81
CA ASN A 315 -15.27 3.58 16.03
C ASN A 315 -15.78 2.57 17.08
N ASN A 316 -15.12 1.42 17.20
CA ASN A 316 -15.46 0.41 18.21
C ASN A 316 -14.61 0.57 19.48
N VAL A 317 -15.18 0.29 20.64
CA VAL A 317 -14.65 0.69 21.95
C VAL A 317 -14.66 -0.49 22.94
N ALA A 318 -13.51 -0.79 23.56
CA ALA A 318 -13.36 -1.88 24.54
C ALA A 318 -12.27 -1.61 25.59
N GLY A 319 -12.22 -2.47 26.60
CA GLY A 319 -11.08 -2.58 27.52
C GLY A 319 -9.85 -3.26 26.91
N PHE A 320 -10.05 -4.22 25.99
CA PHE A 320 -9.00 -4.85 25.18
C PHE A 320 -9.47 -4.97 23.72
N GLY A 321 -8.65 -4.65 22.72
CA GLY A 321 -9.01 -4.87 21.31
C GLY A 321 -10.28 -4.09 20.90
N GLY A 322 -10.18 -2.77 20.76
CA GLY A 322 -11.34 -1.90 20.48
C GLY A 322 -12.12 -2.34 19.25
N GLY A 323 -11.44 -2.52 18.11
CA GLY A 323 -11.99 -3.11 16.90
C GLY A 323 -12.18 -4.63 17.01
N VAL A 324 -11.09 -5.37 17.15
CA VAL A 324 -11.05 -6.83 17.17
C VAL A 324 -10.25 -7.32 18.38
N TYR A 325 -10.76 -8.35 19.06
CA TYR A 325 -9.99 -9.17 19.99
C TYR A 325 -9.92 -10.61 19.47
N THR A 326 -8.71 -11.15 19.25
CA THR A 326 -8.52 -12.51 18.71
C THR A 326 -8.45 -13.57 19.81
N GLY A 327 -8.83 -14.80 19.47
CA GLY A 327 -8.93 -15.90 20.42
C GLY A 327 -7.58 -16.47 20.86
N PHE A 328 -7.62 -17.35 21.88
CA PHE A 328 -6.44 -18.12 22.26
C PHE A 328 -6.13 -19.15 21.17
N ARG A 329 -4.91 -19.13 20.62
CA ARG A 329 -4.48 -20.02 19.52
C ARG A 329 -5.38 -19.97 18.28
N SER A 330 -6.05 -18.84 18.02
CA SER A 330 -6.78 -18.63 16.78
C SER A 330 -5.86 -18.16 15.65
N THR A 331 -6.22 -18.48 14.41
CA THR A 331 -5.69 -17.79 13.23
C THR A 331 -6.54 -16.54 12.98
N THR A 332 -5.93 -15.42 12.62
CA THR A 332 -6.64 -14.21 12.21
C THR A 332 -6.00 -13.63 10.95
N ILE A 333 -6.82 -13.47 9.91
CA ILE A 333 -6.42 -12.98 8.59
C ILE A 333 -7.21 -11.71 8.30
N VAL A 334 -6.51 -10.66 7.91
CA VAL A 334 -7.05 -9.33 7.62
C VAL A 334 -6.50 -8.88 6.28
N THR A 335 -7.36 -8.79 5.26
CA THR A 335 -6.97 -8.51 3.87
C THR A 335 -7.82 -7.37 3.31
N ASN A 336 -7.19 -6.35 2.74
CA ASN A 336 -7.86 -5.18 2.15
C ASN A 336 -8.91 -4.54 3.08
N CYS A 337 -8.59 -4.43 4.38
CA CYS A 337 -9.51 -3.92 5.40
C CYS A 337 -9.11 -2.53 5.89
N LYS A 338 -10.08 -1.77 6.41
CA LYS A 338 -9.85 -0.50 7.11
C LYS A 338 -10.24 -0.58 8.59
N PHE A 339 -9.39 -0.04 9.45
CA PHE A 339 -9.64 0.10 10.88
C PHE A 339 -9.49 1.57 11.27
N ASP A 340 -10.60 2.27 11.50
CA ASP A 340 -10.59 3.71 11.80
C ASP A 340 -11.16 4.05 13.19
N GLY A 341 -10.38 4.77 13.99
CA GLY A 341 -10.86 5.38 15.24
C GLY A 341 -11.31 4.41 16.34
N ASN A 342 -10.81 3.16 16.35
CA ASN A 342 -11.15 2.20 17.40
C ASN A 342 -10.33 2.45 18.67
N ASP A 343 -10.94 2.26 19.84
CA ASP A 343 -10.35 2.50 21.16
C ASP A 343 -10.34 1.23 22.01
N GLY A 344 -9.15 0.70 22.27
CA GLY A 344 -8.88 -0.41 23.19
C GLY A 344 -8.14 0.03 24.45
N SER A 345 -8.16 1.33 24.76
CA SER A 345 -7.36 1.90 25.84
C SER A 345 -8.07 1.96 27.19
N LEU A 346 -9.36 1.61 27.29
CA LEU A 346 -10.15 1.95 28.47
C LEU A 346 -9.78 1.16 29.73
N ALA A 347 -9.34 -0.09 29.61
CA ALA A 347 -9.01 -0.89 30.78
C ALA A 347 -7.76 -0.36 31.52
N PRO A 348 -7.75 -0.35 32.87
CA PRO A 348 -6.57 -0.04 33.66
C PRO A 348 -5.60 -1.23 33.69
N ASN A 349 -4.29 -0.97 33.63
CA ASN A 349 -3.24 -1.96 33.89
C ASN A 349 -3.31 -3.25 33.03
N THR A 350 -3.71 -3.16 31.75
CA THR A 350 -3.65 -4.29 30.82
C THR A 350 -2.65 -4.09 29.69
N GLU A 351 -1.91 -5.16 29.41
CA GLU A 351 -1.01 -5.31 28.27
C GLU A 351 -1.76 -5.57 26.96
N ARG A 352 -3.04 -6.01 27.00
CA ARG A 352 -3.86 -6.37 25.80
C ARG A 352 -4.66 -5.21 25.21
N GLY A 353 -4.34 -3.98 25.57
CA GLY A 353 -5.11 -2.79 25.17
C GLY A 353 -4.81 -2.28 23.76
N GLY A 354 -4.89 -3.15 22.73
CA GLY A 354 -4.74 -2.73 21.32
C GLY A 354 -5.97 -2.01 20.79
N GLY A 355 -5.80 -0.92 20.03
CA GLY A 355 -6.92 -0.11 19.54
C GLY A 355 -7.74 -0.77 18.45
N ALA A 356 -7.11 -1.09 17.32
CA ALA A 356 -7.74 -1.77 16.19
C ALA A 356 -7.84 -3.29 16.42
N ILE A 357 -6.74 -3.93 16.81
CA ILE A 357 -6.63 -5.38 16.98
C ILE A 357 -5.81 -5.68 18.24
N ALA A 358 -6.28 -6.58 19.10
CA ALA A 358 -5.49 -7.19 20.16
C ALA A 358 -5.56 -8.72 20.12
N THR A 359 -4.43 -9.40 20.32
CA THR A 359 -4.38 -10.87 20.36
C THR A 359 -4.35 -11.40 21.78
N LYS A 360 -5.05 -12.53 22.02
CA LYS A 360 -5.04 -13.17 23.34
C LYS A 360 -3.67 -13.79 23.65
N SER A 361 -3.29 -14.82 22.90
CA SER A 361 -1.94 -15.39 22.79
C SER A 361 -1.92 -16.65 21.92
N GLY A 362 -0.73 -16.98 21.39
CA GLY A 362 -0.42 -18.29 20.81
C GLY A 362 -1.03 -18.57 19.44
N GLY A 363 -1.52 -17.55 18.74
CA GLY A 363 -2.16 -17.67 17.43
C GLY A 363 -1.23 -17.32 16.27
N ILE A 364 -1.85 -16.94 15.16
CA ILE A 364 -1.21 -16.29 14.00
C ILE A 364 -2.04 -15.05 13.64
N LEU A 365 -1.40 -13.91 13.47
CA LEU A 365 -2.02 -12.68 12.94
C LEU A 365 -1.36 -12.32 11.60
N THR A 366 -2.16 -12.29 10.54
CA THR A 366 -1.75 -11.87 9.20
C THR A 366 -2.56 -10.65 8.78
N ILE A 367 -1.87 -9.58 8.43
CA ILE A 367 -2.43 -8.30 7.97
C ILE A 367 -1.84 -8.00 6.60
N LYS A 368 -2.69 -7.77 5.60
CA LYS A 368 -2.31 -7.50 4.21
C LYS A 368 -3.16 -6.40 3.60
N ASP A 369 -2.54 -5.55 2.79
CA ASP A 369 -3.22 -4.57 1.94
C ASP A 369 -4.16 -3.61 2.71
N SER A 370 -3.91 -3.42 4.01
CA SER A 370 -4.90 -2.88 4.96
C SER A 370 -4.47 -1.54 5.57
N GLU A 371 -5.45 -0.72 5.97
CA GLU A 371 -5.25 0.62 6.52
C GLU A 371 -5.73 0.72 7.98
N PHE A 372 -4.88 1.27 8.85
CA PHE A 372 -5.13 1.50 10.27
C PHE A 372 -4.95 2.99 10.56
N THR A 373 -6.07 3.70 10.76
CA THR A 373 -6.11 5.15 10.98
C THR A 373 -6.67 5.51 12.35
N ASN A 374 -6.05 6.49 13.03
CA ASN A 374 -6.60 7.13 14.23
C ASN A 374 -6.90 6.21 15.44
N ASN A 375 -6.43 4.96 15.47
CA ASN A 375 -6.77 4.00 16.53
C ASN A 375 -6.01 4.31 17.83
N GLN A 376 -6.62 3.99 18.98
CA GLN A 376 -6.15 4.32 20.31
C GLN A 376 -5.99 3.09 21.23
N GLY A 377 -4.84 2.96 21.89
CA GLY A 377 -4.53 1.81 22.74
C GLY A 377 -3.79 2.13 24.04
N THR A 378 -3.80 1.17 24.98
CA THR A 378 -2.90 1.13 26.14
C THR A 378 -1.51 0.61 25.75
N TYR A 379 -1.44 -0.32 24.79
CA TYR A 379 -0.23 -0.87 24.16
C TYR A 379 -0.54 -1.21 22.71
N GLY A 380 0.16 -0.65 21.73
CA GLY A 380 -0.20 -0.85 20.31
C GLY A 380 -1.43 -0.03 19.92
N GLY A 381 -1.25 1.23 19.54
CA GLY A 381 -2.39 2.11 19.19
C GLY A 381 -3.30 1.53 18.11
N ALA A 382 -2.74 0.80 17.13
CA ALA A 382 -3.49 -0.05 16.22
C ALA A 382 -3.45 -1.53 16.66
N VAL A 383 -2.27 -2.16 16.65
CA VAL A 383 -2.13 -3.62 16.77
C VAL A 383 -1.33 -3.99 18.02
N ASN A 384 -1.90 -4.88 18.81
CA ASN A 384 -1.31 -5.47 20.00
C ASN A 384 -1.17 -6.99 19.80
N ASN A 385 0.07 -7.50 19.80
CA ASN A 385 0.37 -8.87 19.42
C ASN A 385 1.23 -9.59 20.47
N LEU A 386 0.59 -10.38 21.33
CA LEU A 386 1.23 -11.15 22.39
C LEU A 386 1.46 -12.61 22.00
N LEU A 387 2.69 -13.11 22.14
CA LEU A 387 3.08 -14.52 21.98
C LEU A 387 2.49 -15.18 20.71
N THR A 388 2.48 -14.44 19.60
CA THR A 388 1.69 -14.72 18.39
C THR A 388 2.55 -14.39 17.17
N SER A 389 2.58 -15.27 16.15
CA SER A 389 3.37 -14.97 14.95
C SER A 389 2.66 -13.90 14.13
N LEU A 390 3.41 -12.86 13.73
CA LEU A 390 2.87 -11.66 13.08
C LEU A 390 3.42 -11.52 11.67
N THR A 391 2.53 -11.31 10.70
CA THR A 391 2.89 -10.86 9.35
C THR A 391 2.09 -9.61 9.01
N ILE A 392 2.79 -8.54 8.63
CA ILE A 392 2.23 -7.30 8.11
C ILE A 392 2.84 -7.06 6.73
N ASP A 393 2.00 -6.92 5.71
CA ASP A 393 2.40 -6.76 4.31
C ASP A 393 1.57 -5.66 3.62
N ASN A 394 2.20 -4.84 2.77
CA ASN A 394 1.55 -3.81 1.95
C ASN A 394 0.52 -2.93 2.71
N SER A 395 0.78 -2.61 3.98
CA SER A 395 -0.22 -2.03 4.90
C SER A 395 0.19 -0.64 5.42
N LYS A 396 -0.79 0.14 5.88
CA LYS A 396 -0.62 1.53 6.30
C LYS A 396 -1.08 1.74 7.74
N PHE A 397 -0.24 2.39 8.55
CA PHE A 397 -0.50 2.75 9.93
C PHE A 397 -0.31 4.26 10.06
N ILE A 398 -1.41 5.01 10.17
CA ILE A 398 -1.42 6.48 10.11
C ILE A 398 -2.09 7.06 11.36
N SER A 399 -1.37 7.94 12.07
CA SER A 399 -1.87 8.69 13.23
C SER A 399 -2.48 7.84 14.37
N ASN A 400 -2.07 6.57 14.50
CA ASN A 400 -2.45 5.73 15.63
C ASN A 400 -1.67 6.15 16.89
N ARG A 401 -2.25 5.91 18.06
CA ARG A 401 -1.69 6.40 19.32
C ARG A 401 -1.83 5.45 20.50
N THR A 402 -0.73 5.29 21.24
CA THR A 402 -0.79 4.76 22.60
C THR A 402 -1.00 5.90 23.60
N VAL A 403 -1.85 5.74 24.62
CA VAL A 403 -2.15 6.77 25.64
C VAL A 403 -1.50 6.56 27.01
N LYS A 404 -1.00 5.35 27.31
CA LYS A 404 -0.46 4.98 28.63
C LYS A 404 0.95 4.37 28.59
N ASP A 405 1.32 3.72 27.48
CA ASP A 405 2.49 2.85 27.40
C ASP A 405 3.17 2.89 26.00
N VAL A 406 3.70 1.77 25.52
CA VAL A 406 4.57 1.64 24.35
C VAL A 406 3.84 1.37 23.01
N GLY A 407 4.56 1.52 21.90
CA GLY A 407 4.18 1.07 20.55
C GLY A 407 3.02 1.84 19.91
N GLY A 408 3.28 3.04 19.39
CA GLY A 408 2.22 3.98 18.96
C GLY A 408 1.27 3.46 17.89
N ALA A 409 1.72 2.63 16.94
CA ALA A 409 0.83 1.82 16.10
C ALA A 409 0.90 0.33 16.43
N VAL A 410 2.10 -0.26 16.43
CA VAL A 410 2.30 -1.71 16.64
C VAL A 410 3.04 -1.97 17.95
N TYR A 411 2.53 -2.91 18.73
CA TYR A 411 3.22 -3.48 19.89
C TYR A 411 3.28 -5.01 19.76
N THR A 412 4.46 -5.58 20.01
CA THR A 412 4.64 -7.04 20.13
C THR A 412 5.37 -7.41 21.41
N ASP A 413 4.98 -8.54 22.00
CA ASP A 413 5.80 -9.28 22.97
C ASP A 413 5.80 -10.77 22.62
N GLY A 414 6.87 -11.22 21.95
CA GLY A 414 7.07 -12.61 21.54
C GLY A 414 6.26 -13.04 20.31
N ALA A 415 6.87 -13.90 19.49
CA ALA A 415 6.33 -14.36 18.22
C ALA A 415 5.66 -15.76 18.28
N ASN A 416 5.62 -16.41 19.45
CA ASN A 416 5.13 -17.79 19.57
C ASN A 416 4.48 -18.14 20.93
N ALA A 417 3.52 -19.07 20.89
CA ALA A 417 2.70 -19.60 21.98
C ALA A 417 3.47 -20.17 23.19
N SER A 418 4.74 -20.51 23.03
CA SER A 418 5.62 -20.98 24.11
C SER A 418 5.94 -19.86 25.11
N GLY A 419 6.22 -18.65 24.62
CA GLY A 419 6.90 -17.61 25.40
C GLY A 419 8.27 -18.05 25.95
N PRO A 420 8.90 -17.23 26.81
CA PRO A 420 10.25 -17.48 27.32
C PRO A 420 10.34 -18.62 28.35
N ASN A 421 9.21 -19.05 28.92
CA ASN A 421 9.14 -19.94 30.09
C ASN A 421 8.60 -21.36 29.77
N SER A 422 8.55 -21.77 28.50
CA SER A 422 8.00 -23.08 28.13
C SER A 422 8.89 -24.26 28.55
N THR A 423 8.29 -25.44 28.71
CA THR A 423 8.99 -26.73 28.76
C THR A 423 8.35 -27.69 27.75
N PRO A 424 9.07 -28.22 26.73
CA PRO A 424 10.46 -27.89 26.38
C PRO A 424 10.66 -26.39 26.05
N GLY A 425 11.92 -25.96 25.96
CA GLY A 425 12.31 -24.55 25.83
C GLY A 425 11.70 -23.81 24.62
N PRO A 426 11.90 -22.48 24.54
CA PRO A 426 11.23 -21.63 23.55
C PRO A 426 11.47 -22.12 22.12
N VAL A 427 10.36 -22.36 21.41
CA VAL A 427 10.34 -22.58 19.96
C VAL A 427 10.25 -21.19 19.31
N GLY A 428 11.07 -20.92 18.29
CA GLY A 428 11.11 -19.60 17.65
C GLY A 428 9.93 -19.36 16.71
N GLY A 429 9.28 -18.21 16.86
CA GLY A 429 8.35 -17.65 15.87
C GLY A 429 9.00 -16.57 14.99
N ASN A 430 8.20 -15.96 14.12
CA ASN A 430 8.63 -14.83 13.29
C ASN A 430 7.70 -13.63 13.46
N ILE A 431 8.28 -12.44 13.46
CA ILE A 431 7.60 -11.18 13.19
C ILE A 431 8.16 -10.63 11.88
N VAL A 432 7.29 -10.47 10.89
CA VAL A 432 7.62 -9.95 9.57
C VAL A 432 6.75 -8.73 9.30
N ILE A 433 7.39 -7.58 9.07
CA ILE A 433 6.71 -6.35 8.66
C ILE A 433 7.39 -5.88 7.38
N ARG A 434 6.65 -5.80 6.28
CA ARG A 434 7.23 -5.43 4.99
C ARG A 434 6.32 -4.59 4.10
N ASN A 435 6.91 -3.89 3.13
CA ASN A 435 6.20 -3.09 2.12
C ASN A 435 5.23 -2.06 2.71
N SER A 436 5.46 -1.58 3.95
CA SER A 436 4.43 -0.94 4.78
C SER A 436 4.83 0.46 5.24
N LEU A 437 3.80 1.32 5.39
CA LEU A 437 3.91 2.72 5.80
C LEU A 437 3.52 2.90 7.27
N PHE A 438 4.34 3.60 8.02
CA PHE A 438 4.05 4.06 9.38
C PHE A 438 4.24 5.59 9.43
N ASP A 439 3.14 6.35 9.42
CA ASP A 439 3.16 7.81 9.38
C ASP A 439 2.49 8.47 10.60
N GLY A 440 3.20 9.38 11.26
CA GLY A 440 2.63 10.26 12.29
C GLY A 440 2.07 9.57 13.53
N ASN A 441 2.45 8.32 13.81
CA ASN A 441 1.97 7.56 14.98
C ASN A 441 2.69 8.01 16.26
N ILE A 442 2.03 7.86 17.42
CA ILE A 442 2.54 8.40 18.70
C ILE A 442 2.55 7.33 19.81
N GLY A 443 3.75 6.98 20.27
CA GLY A 443 3.98 6.16 21.46
C GLY A 443 4.12 7.03 22.71
N THR A 444 3.54 6.60 23.84
CA THR A 444 3.57 7.35 25.12
C THR A 444 4.70 6.98 26.07
N LYS A 445 5.53 6.01 25.68
CA LYS A 445 6.87 5.78 26.26
C LYS A 445 7.89 5.46 25.18
N GLU A 446 7.81 4.29 24.54
CA GLU A 446 8.83 3.82 23.60
C GLU A 446 8.19 3.29 22.31
N GLY A 447 8.86 3.47 21.17
CA GLY A 447 8.37 3.04 19.86
C GLY A 447 7.22 3.92 19.34
N GLY A 448 7.52 5.00 18.62
CA GLY A 448 6.49 5.92 18.11
C GLY A 448 5.63 5.32 16.99
N ALA A 449 6.25 4.67 16.00
CA ALA A 449 5.56 3.74 15.10
C ALA A 449 5.30 2.41 15.80
N GLY A 450 6.29 1.87 16.52
CA GLY A 450 6.11 0.58 17.17
C GLY A 450 7.21 0.13 18.11
N PHE A 451 6.79 -0.70 19.07
CA PHE A 451 7.62 -1.40 20.05
C PHE A 451 7.56 -2.88 19.73
N ILE A 452 8.66 -3.44 19.25
CA ILE A 452 8.69 -4.79 18.68
C ILE A 452 9.68 -5.62 19.51
N PHE A 453 9.14 -6.42 20.43
CA PHE A 453 9.92 -7.28 21.32
C PHE A 453 9.66 -8.76 21.02
N GLY A 454 10.70 -9.58 21.17
CA GLY A 454 10.67 -11.02 20.96
C GLY A 454 11.26 -11.81 22.13
N TYR A 455 11.28 -13.13 22.00
CA TYR A 455 12.03 -14.02 22.89
C TYR A 455 12.87 -15.00 22.06
N PRO A 456 14.20 -15.10 22.25
CA PRO A 456 15.01 -15.99 21.42
C PRO A 456 14.54 -17.46 21.57
N PRO A 457 14.37 -18.21 20.47
CA PRO A 457 14.91 -17.94 19.13
C PRO A 457 13.94 -17.29 18.13
N ASP A 458 13.03 -16.40 18.57
CA ASP A 458 12.22 -15.55 17.69
C ASP A 458 13.08 -14.69 16.74
N LYS A 459 12.52 -14.31 15.59
CA LYS A 459 13.18 -13.50 14.55
C LYS A 459 12.34 -12.31 14.10
N LEU A 460 13.02 -11.22 13.77
CA LEU A 460 12.42 -9.97 13.26
C LEU A 460 12.95 -9.64 11.85
N VAL A 461 12.02 -9.42 10.91
CA VAL A 461 12.30 -8.94 9.55
C VAL A 461 11.52 -7.66 9.29
N LEU A 462 12.24 -6.60 8.95
CA LEU A 462 11.73 -5.27 8.58
C LEU A 462 12.26 -4.94 7.17
N GLU A 463 11.41 -5.01 6.14
CA GLU A 463 11.84 -4.90 4.74
C GLU A 463 10.97 -3.94 3.92
N ASN A 464 11.57 -3.08 3.09
CA ASN A 464 10.85 -2.12 2.22
C ASN A 464 9.88 -1.21 3.03
N LEU A 465 10.26 -0.74 4.21
CA LEU A 465 9.40 0.07 5.08
C LEU A 465 9.60 1.57 4.87
N THR A 466 8.51 2.33 5.03
CA THR A 466 8.56 3.80 5.19
C THR A 466 8.05 4.16 6.58
N VAL A 467 8.96 4.54 7.48
CA VAL A 467 8.67 4.90 8.87
C VAL A 467 8.94 6.40 9.03
N ILE A 468 7.90 7.23 8.99
CA ILE A 468 8.02 8.69 8.88
C ILE A 468 7.20 9.47 9.91
N ASN A 469 7.74 10.60 10.36
CA ASN A 469 7.06 11.58 11.22
C ASN A 469 6.53 11.04 12.57
N ASN A 470 6.89 9.82 12.98
CA ASN A 470 6.39 9.18 14.19
C ASN A 470 7.08 9.76 15.43
N LYS A 471 6.42 9.68 16.59
CA LYS A 471 6.93 10.25 17.85
C LYS A 471 6.86 9.31 19.04
N ALA A 472 8.00 9.10 19.70
CA ALA A 472 8.06 8.54 21.05
C ALA A 472 8.07 9.71 22.06
N THR A 473 7.03 9.77 22.89
CA THR A 473 6.88 10.78 23.95
C THR A 473 7.25 10.21 25.33
N GLN A 474 7.71 11.07 26.24
CA GLN A 474 8.14 10.68 27.58
C GLN A 474 7.04 11.01 28.62
N ILE A 475 6.63 10.02 29.42
CA ILE A 475 5.73 10.21 30.55
C ILE A 475 6.51 10.09 31.86
N SER A 476 6.32 11.08 32.76
CA SER A 476 6.89 11.09 34.11
C SER A 476 8.41 10.86 34.20
N GLY A 477 9.16 11.33 33.19
CA GLY A 477 10.62 11.24 33.16
C GLY A 477 11.20 9.87 32.79
N ASN A 478 10.39 8.90 32.34
CA ASN A 478 10.84 7.57 31.92
C ASN A 478 10.37 7.25 30.49
N GLY A 479 11.21 6.55 29.73
CA GLY A 479 11.00 6.32 28.30
C GLY A 479 11.25 7.58 27.47
N GLY A 480 10.59 7.68 26.31
CA GLY A 480 10.81 8.66 25.25
C GLY A 480 11.62 8.12 24.06
N SER A 481 11.95 6.81 24.04
CA SER A 481 12.97 6.24 23.14
C SER A 481 12.41 5.47 21.93
N GLY A 482 13.10 5.56 20.78
CA GLY A 482 12.70 4.92 19.52
C GLY A 482 11.54 5.64 18.84
N GLY A 483 11.79 6.85 18.32
CA GLY A 483 10.77 7.71 17.71
C GLY A 483 10.07 7.07 16.51
N GLY A 484 10.82 6.40 15.64
CA GLY A 484 10.30 5.44 14.67
C GLY A 484 10.01 4.10 15.35
N LEU A 485 10.99 3.21 15.36
CA LEU A 485 10.85 1.89 15.98
C LEU A 485 11.76 1.70 17.21
N ARG A 486 11.27 0.91 18.17
CA ARG A 486 12.06 0.35 19.26
C ARG A 486 11.99 -1.17 19.20
N VAL A 487 13.11 -1.81 18.89
CA VAL A 487 13.21 -3.27 18.67
C VAL A 487 14.14 -3.93 19.69
N GLY A 488 13.95 -5.21 20.00
CA GLY A 488 14.90 -5.92 20.86
C GLY A 488 14.56 -7.37 21.21
N ASN A 489 15.57 -8.07 21.74
CA ASN A 489 15.50 -9.42 22.31
C ASN A 489 15.14 -10.55 21.31
N PHE A 490 15.70 -10.52 20.10
CA PHE A 490 15.54 -11.57 19.09
C PHE A 490 16.78 -12.48 19.00
N GLU A 491 16.71 -13.59 18.26
CA GLU A 491 17.91 -14.28 17.75
C GLU A 491 18.60 -13.43 16.68
N SER A 492 17.80 -12.91 15.73
CA SER A 492 18.27 -11.98 14.71
C SER A 492 17.21 -10.93 14.33
N ILE A 493 17.70 -9.77 13.91
CA ILE A 493 16.92 -8.62 13.45
C ILE A 493 17.46 -8.21 12.07
N LYS A 494 16.59 -8.06 11.08
CA LYS A 494 16.94 -7.55 9.75
C LYS A 494 16.20 -6.25 9.46
N VAL A 495 16.92 -5.28 8.89
CA VAL A 495 16.39 -4.02 8.37
C VAL A 495 16.90 -3.85 6.94
N GLY A 496 16.05 -4.05 5.94
CA GLY A 496 16.41 -4.01 4.53
C GLY A 496 15.59 -2.96 3.76
N ASN A 497 16.22 -2.26 2.81
CA ASN A 497 15.55 -1.38 1.84
C ASN A 497 14.63 -0.30 2.47
N SER A 498 14.86 0.08 3.73
CA SER A 498 13.86 0.78 4.55
C SER A 498 14.27 2.21 4.88
N THR A 499 13.29 3.11 4.92
CA THR A 499 13.49 4.52 5.25
C THR A 499 12.86 4.91 6.56
N PHE A 500 13.69 5.46 7.44
CA PHE A 500 13.29 6.07 8.71
C PHE A 500 13.54 7.58 8.59
N ALA A 501 12.49 8.41 8.52
CA ALA A 501 12.68 9.85 8.38
C ALA A 501 11.80 10.75 9.25
N ASN A 502 12.36 11.87 9.68
CA ASN A 502 11.68 12.90 10.49
C ASN A 502 11.05 12.37 11.80
N ASN A 503 11.43 11.19 12.28
CA ASN A 503 10.89 10.62 13.51
C ASN A 503 11.54 11.26 14.74
N ILE A 504 10.77 11.40 15.83
CA ILE A 504 11.16 12.20 17.00
C ILE A 504 11.11 11.35 18.28
N ALA A 505 12.20 11.35 19.03
CA ALA A 505 12.32 10.73 20.35
C ALA A 505 12.52 11.79 21.43
N GLU A 506 11.67 11.81 22.45
CA GLU A 506 11.83 12.69 23.62
C GLU A 506 12.93 12.23 24.59
N ASP A 507 13.56 11.08 24.33
CA ASP A 507 14.79 10.60 24.96
C ASP A 507 15.82 10.16 23.89
N ASN A 508 15.95 8.87 23.55
CA ASN A 508 16.98 8.36 22.63
C ASN A 508 16.42 7.78 21.32
N ALA A 509 17.26 7.64 20.28
CA ALA A 509 16.92 7.01 19.00
C ALA A 509 15.70 7.65 18.31
N GLY A 510 15.91 8.74 17.58
CA GLY A 510 14.86 9.34 16.75
C GLY A 510 14.30 8.34 15.73
N GLY A 511 15.16 7.69 14.94
CA GLY A 511 14.75 6.69 13.95
C GLY A 511 14.53 5.28 14.52
N LEU A 512 15.59 4.63 14.98
CA LEU A 512 15.58 3.21 15.40
C LEU A 512 16.37 2.97 16.69
N TYR A 513 15.70 2.46 17.72
CA TYR A 513 16.33 1.94 18.93
C TYR A 513 16.47 0.42 18.83
N ILE A 514 17.69 -0.10 19.03
CA ILE A 514 18.00 -1.52 19.12
C ILE A 514 18.41 -1.84 20.55
N GLY A 515 17.65 -2.70 21.23
CA GLY A 515 17.85 -3.08 22.61
C GLY A 515 18.23 -4.54 22.85
N GLU A 516 18.71 -4.81 24.06
CA GLU A 516 18.85 -6.13 24.66
C GLU A 516 19.76 -7.10 23.89
N ARG A 517 19.22 -7.86 22.93
CA ARG A 517 19.85 -9.04 22.31
C ARG A 517 19.41 -9.25 20.86
N GLY A 518 20.27 -9.91 20.10
CA GLY A 518 20.08 -10.27 18.69
C GLY A 518 21.21 -9.75 17.82
N ASN A 519 21.62 -10.53 16.82
CA ASN A 519 22.49 -10.01 15.76
C ASN A 519 21.64 -9.19 14.78
N VAL A 520 22.18 -8.07 14.31
CA VAL A 520 21.44 -7.10 13.51
C VAL A 520 22.12 -6.86 12.16
N ASP A 521 21.37 -6.98 11.07
CA ASP A 521 21.81 -6.58 9.74
C ASP A 521 20.96 -5.39 9.26
N ILE A 522 21.60 -4.24 8.99
CA ILE A 522 21.00 -3.04 8.41
C ILE A 522 21.60 -2.81 7.03
N THR A 523 20.75 -2.85 5.99
CA THR A 523 21.17 -2.91 4.59
C THR A 523 20.28 -2.03 3.72
N ASN A 524 20.84 -1.35 2.70
CA ASN A 524 20.09 -0.57 1.70
C ASN A 524 19.09 0.42 2.35
N SER A 525 19.43 1.04 3.48
CA SER A 525 18.45 1.79 4.28
C SER A 525 18.80 3.27 4.40
N THR A 526 17.79 4.13 4.48
CA THR A 526 17.95 5.59 4.60
C THR A 526 17.41 6.08 5.96
N PHE A 527 18.28 6.66 6.78
CA PHE A 527 17.92 7.28 8.05
C PHE A 527 18.12 8.78 7.92
N SER A 528 17.05 9.60 7.86
CA SER A 528 17.22 11.05 7.67
C SER A 528 16.29 11.98 8.42
N GLY A 529 16.83 13.10 8.93
CA GLY A 529 16.06 14.12 9.65
C GLY A 529 15.49 13.66 11.00
N ASN A 530 15.85 12.46 11.48
CA ASN A 530 15.35 11.94 12.74
C ASN A 530 16.02 12.68 13.92
N SER A 531 15.27 12.91 14.99
CA SER A 531 15.68 13.74 16.12
C SER A 531 15.51 13.03 17.46
N ALA A 532 16.52 13.09 18.31
CA ALA A 532 16.47 12.62 19.71
C ALA A 532 16.87 13.75 20.66
N ASN A 533 16.26 13.81 21.85
CA ASN A 533 16.68 14.75 22.89
C ASN A 533 18.06 14.40 23.50
N ASN A 534 18.42 13.12 23.52
CA ASN A 534 19.55 12.59 24.29
C ASN A 534 20.60 11.93 23.38
N LEU A 535 20.50 10.64 23.06
CA LEU A 535 21.49 9.91 22.25
C LEU A 535 20.88 9.30 20.98
N GLY A 536 21.62 9.35 19.86
CA GLY A 536 21.23 8.67 18.62
C GLY A 536 20.09 9.38 17.90
N GLY A 537 20.37 10.29 16.98
CA GLY A 537 19.32 10.89 16.14
C GLY A 537 18.72 9.86 15.18
N GLY A 538 19.57 9.22 14.37
CA GLY A 538 19.20 8.12 13.49
C GLY A 538 18.98 6.82 14.25
N ILE A 539 20.05 6.28 14.84
CA ILE A 539 20.08 4.93 15.44
C ILE A 539 20.71 4.96 16.85
N LEU A 540 20.19 4.13 17.76
CA LEU A 540 20.89 3.75 18.99
C LEU A 540 20.98 2.22 19.12
N ILE A 541 22.15 1.73 19.53
CA ILE A 541 22.43 0.31 19.78
C ILE A 541 22.81 0.12 21.26
N ASN A 542 21.97 -0.63 21.98
CA ASN A 542 22.09 -0.98 23.41
C ASN A 542 21.98 -2.50 23.62
N SER A 543 22.59 -3.28 22.73
CA SER A 543 22.68 -4.73 22.85
C SER A 543 23.83 -5.15 23.77
N HIS A 544 23.72 -6.31 24.41
CA HIS A 544 24.79 -6.86 25.25
C HIS A 544 26.08 -7.11 24.44
N SER A 545 27.24 -7.03 25.10
CA SER A 545 28.51 -7.48 24.54
C SER A 545 28.45 -8.94 24.07
N GLY A 546 28.82 -9.19 22.81
CA GLY A 546 28.76 -10.52 22.18
C GLY A 546 27.76 -10.61 21.02
N PHE A 547 26.89 -9.60 20.86
CA PHE A 547 26.10 -9.40 19.64
C PHE A 547 26.79 -8.43 18.68
N THR A 548 26.52 -8.60 17.38
CA THR A 548 27.05 -7.77 16.31
C THR A 548 25.93 -7.02 15.58
N THR A 549 26.18 -5.77 15.19
CA THR A 549 25.37 -5.02 14.23
C THR A 549 26.21 -4.72 12.99
N ASN A 550 25.72 -5.13 11.82
CA ASN A 550 26.29 -4.80 10.52
C ASN A 550 25.47 -3.66 9.90
N ILE A 551 26.15 -2.65 9.35
CA ILE A 551 25.55 -1.56 8.58
C ILE A 551 26.23 -1.56 7.20
N VAL A 552 25.47 -1.85 6.14
CA VAL A 552 26.00 -2.00 4.78
C VAL A 552 25.16 -1.18 3.81
N ASN A 553 25.78 -0.48 2.87
CA ASN A 553 25.09 0.29 1.82
C ASN A 553 23.91 1.11 2.41
N THR A 554 24.20 1.96 3.38
CA THR A 554 23.19 2.66 4.19
C THR A 554 23.52 4.16 4.25
N THR A 555 22.49 5.01 4.15
CA THR A 555 22.63 6.48 4.14
C THR A 555 22.04 7.06 5.42
N ILE A 556 22.88 7.57 6.32
CA ILE A 556 22.48 8.18 7.59
C ILE A 556 22.78 9.69 7.51
N ALA A 557 21.76 10.51 7.25
CA ALA A 557 21.92 11.92 6.85
C ALA A 557 21.02 12.93 7.60
N ASP A 558 21.55 14.09 8.00
CA ASP A 558 20.80 15.19 8.66
C ASP A 558 20.08 14.83 9.98
N ASN A 559 20.49 13.75 10.67
CA ASN A 559 19.88 13.35 11.95
C ASN A 559 20.48 14.13 13.14
N TYR A 560 19.69 14.39 14.18
CA TYR A 560 20.07 15.23 15.33
C TYR A 560 19.91 14.51 16.68
N ALA A 561 20.88 14.69 17.59
CA ALA A 561 20.77 14.28 18.99
C ALA A 561 21.13 15.43 19.92
N GLY A 562 20.28 15.79 20.88
CA GLY A 562 20.55 16.89 21.82
C GLY A 562 21.78 16.66 22.73
N GLY A 563 22.10 15.39 23.02
CA GLY A 563 23.36 14.97 23.63
C GLY A 563 24.41 14.61 22.59
N TYR A 564 24.56 13.31 22.28
CA TYR A 564 25.64 12.77 21.44
C TYR A 564 25.13 11.88 20.31
N ALA A 565 25.89 11.82 19.22
CA ALA A 565 25.65 11.00 18.03
C ALA A 565 24.32 11.29 17.33
N GLY A 566 24.31 12.28 16.44
CA GLY A 566 23.22 12.48 15.50
C GLY A 566 23.00 11.24 14.62
N ALA A 567 24.07 10.56 14.17
CA ALA A 567 23.93 9.37 13.31
C ALA A 567 23.67 8.08 14.11
N VAL A 568 24.68 7.56 14.82
CA VAL A 568 24.63 6.24 15.49
C VAL A 568 25.26 6.30 16.88
N SER A 569 24.45 6.09 17.93
CA SER A 569 24.95 5.93 19.30
C SER A 569 25.13 4.45 19.64
N VAL A 570 26.30 4.08 20.18
CA VAL A 570 26.58 2.75 20.72
C VAL A 570 26.88 2.84 22.21
N ILE A 571 26.05 2.18 23.03
CA ILE A 571 26.14 2.13 24.49
C ILE A 571 26.25 0.68 25.01
N GLY A 572 26.51 0.53 26.31
CA GLY A 572 26.84 -0.76 26.94
C GLY A 572 28.30 -0.81 27.44
N ASN A 573 28.57 -1.72 28.38
CA ASN A 573 29.91 -1.97 28.92
C ASN A 573 30.10 -3.47 29.27
N PRO A 574 30.85 -4.26 28.47
CA PRO A 574 31.44 -3.87 27.19
C PRO A 574 30.37 -3.47 26.16
N ALA A 575 30.74 -2.63 25.19
CA ALA A 575 29.85 -2.28 24.09
C ALA A 575 29.71 -3.46 23.09
N PRO A 576 28.61 -3.57 22.35
CA PRO A 576 28.47 -4.53 21.25
C PRO A 576 29.35 -4.15 20.06
N SER A 577 29.62 -5.12 19.17
CA SER A 577 30.37 -4.89 17.94
C SER A 577 29.47 -4.22 16.89
N VAL A 578 29.87 -3.07 16.35
CA VAL A 578 29.14 -2.39 15.28
C VAL A 578 30.08 -2.15 14.11
N ILE A 579 29.80 -2.79 12.98
CA ILE A 579 30.62 -2.79 11.76
C ILE A 579 29.88 -1.98 10.70
N THR A 580 30.55 -1.05 10.02
CA THR A 580 29.97 -0.29 8.89
C THR A 580 30.79 -0.45 7.62
N LYS A 581 30.12 -0.64 6.48
CA LYS A 581 30.72 -0.78 5.15
C LYS A 581 29.90 -0.06 4.08
N ASN A 582 30.55 0.47 3.03
CA ASN A 582 29.91 1.09 1.86
C ASN A 582 28.84 2.13 2.26
N SER A 583 29.03 2.93 3.31
CA SER A 583 27.93 3.69 3.93
C SER A 583 28.24 5.19 4.13
N ILE A 584 27.19 6.01 4.03
CA ILE A 584 27.24 7.48 4.08
C ILE A 584 26.77 7.99 5.43
N PHE A 585 27.53 8.93 6.01
CA PHE A 585 27.22 9.60 7.26
C PHE A 585 27.30 11.13 7.08
N ALA A 586 26.23 11.77 6.60
CA ALA A 586 26.23 13.18 6.16
C ALA A 586 25.46 14.13 7.09
N ASN A 587 25.99 15.32 7.37
CA ASN A 587 25.32 16.45 8.04
C ASN A 587 24.63 16.18 9.40
N ASN A 588 24.86 15.01 10.01
CA ASN A 588 24.32 14.64 11.32
C ASN A 588 24.93 15.53 12.42
N ARG A 589 24.15 15.81 13.47
CA ARG A 589 24.50 16.83 14.48
C ARG A 589 24.25 16.38 15.91
N ALA A 590 25.09 16.86 16.82
CA ALA A 590 24.99 16.65 18.26
C ALA A 590 24.95 18.00 19.01
N GLY A 591 24.03 18.13 19.98
CA GLY A 591 23.76 19.37 20.71
C GLY A 591 24.57 19.57 22.01
N ASN A 592 25.43 18.63 22.38
CA ASN A 592 26.23 18.69 23.62
C ASN A 592 27.09 19.97 23.71
N PRO A 593 27.32 20.51 24.93
CA PRO A 593 28.08 21.75 25.14
C PRO A 593 29.56 21.67 24.75
N PHE A 594 30.09 20.48 24.43
CA PHE A 594 31.46 20.29 23.94
C PHE A 594 31.56 20.38 22.42
N ASN A 595 30.42 20.39 21.70
CA ASN A 595 30.33 20.40 20.24
C ASN A 595 31.07 19.22 19.57
N ILE A 596 31.04 18.00 20.16
CA ILE A 596 31.72 16.79 19.66
C ILE A 596 30.74 15.65 19.33
N ALA A 597 31.25 14.56 18.75
CA ALA A 597 30.52 13.32 18.48
C ALA A 597 29.23 13.53 17.65
N HIS A 598 29.31 14.39 16.62
CA HIS A 598 28.19 14.71 15.72
C HIS A 598 27.65 13.48 14.98
N HIS A 599 28.54 12.60 14.51
CA HIS A 599 28.15 11.36 13.83
C HIS A 599 27.94 10.23 14.84
N VAL A 600 29.00 9.80 15.54
CA VAL A 600 28.99 8.57 16.35
C VAL A 600 29.54 8.77 17.76
N SER A 601 28.98 8.04 18.74
CA SER A 601 29.36 8.17 20.15
C SER A 601 30.71 7.53 20.50
N ARG A 602 31.19 6.64 19.62
CA ARG A 602 32.52 6.02 19.58
C ARG A 602 32.84 5.66 18.12
N ASN A 603 34.12 5.50 17.76
CA ASN A 603 34.46 4.92 16.45
C ASN A 603 33.78 3.54 16.30
N LEU A 604 33.21 3.29 15.13
CA LEU A 604 32.68 1.99 14.71
C LEU A 604 33.82 1.13 14.11
N ILE A 605 33.58 -0.18 14.00
CA ILE A 605 34.49 -1.12 13.36
C ILE A 605 34.44 -0.89 11.84
N ASP A 606 35.61 -0.78 11.22
CA ASP A 606 35.74 -0.43 9.81
C ASP A 606 35.60 -1.67 8.91
N GLY A 607 34.49 -1.74 8.18
CA GLY A 607 34.27 -2.70 7.09
C GLY A 607 34.80 -2.21 5.73
N GLY A 608 35.36 -1.00 5.67
CA GLY A 608 35.86 -0.35 4.46
C GLY A 608 34.82 0.52 3.75
N ASN A 609 35.32 1.52 3.00
CA ASN A 609 34.55 2.44 2.17
C ASN A 609 33.36 3.06 2.91
N ASN A 610 33.66 3.85 3.93
CA ASN A 610 32.67 4.68 4.59
C ASN A 610 33.04 6.14 4.31
N ILE A 611 32.05 7.02 4.17
CA ILE A 611 32.24 8.45 3.94
C ILE A 611 31.49 9.27 5.00
N GLN A 612 32.14 10.28 5.57
CA GLN A 612 31.52 11.23 6.49
C GLN A 612 31.70 12.67 6.00
N PHE A 613 30.67 13.47 6.27
CA PHE A 613 30.72 14.93 6.10
C PHE A 613 29.82 15.60 7.14
N PRO A 614 30.26 16.68 7.82
CA PRO A 614 31.61 17.24 7.81
C PRO A 614 32.65 16.30 8.47
N ASP A 615 33.91 16.74 8.56
CA ASP A 615 34.86 16.09 9.46
C ASP A 615 34.50 16.33 10.93
N ARG A 616 35.11 15.56 11.84
CA ARG A 616 34.94 15.78 13.28
C ARG A 616 35.41 17.18 13.69
N THR A 617 34.55 17.88 14.42
CA THR A 617 34.67 19.30 14.80
C THR A 617 35.91 19.66 15.61
N ASN A 618 36.49 18.74 16.38
CA ASN A 618 37.68 19.01 17.18
C ASN A 618 38.50 17.74 17.43
N PRO A 619 39.57 17.45 16.66
CA PRO A 619 40.31 16.19 16.78
C PRO A 619 41.12 16.03 18.08
N ASN A 620 41.26 17.10 18.88
CA ASN A 620 42.05 17.11 20.11
C ASN A 620 41.24 16.84 21.39
N VAL A 621 39.92 16.72 21.28
CA VAL A 621 39.02 16.46 22.43
C VAL A 621 38.69 14.96 22.51
N PRO A 622 38.82 14.31 23.68
CA PRO A 622 38.40 12.91 23.86
C PRO A 622 36.92 12.70 23.48
N ASN A 623 36.62 11.55 22.88
CA ASN A 623 35.29 11.21 22.31
C ASN A 623 34.88 12.08 21.10
N SER A 624 35.79 12.86 20.50
CA SER A 624 35.59 13.47 19.19
C SER A 624 35.94 12.45 18.10
N ASN A 625 34.95 11.63 17.74
CA ASN A 625 35.12 10.45 16.90
C ASN A 625 34.84 10.73 15.42
N ASN A 626 35.62 10.09 14.55
CA ASN A 626 35.22 9.77 13.18
C ASN A 626 34.33 8.51 13.18
N VAL A 627 33.51 8.32 12.14
CA VAL A 627 32.66 7.13 11.98
C VAL A 627 33.47 5.84 12.08
N THR A 628 34.55 5.71 11.30
CA THR A 628 35.53 4.62 11.41
C THR A 628 36.96 5.19 11.50
N ALA A 629 37.96 4.30 11.53
CA ALA A 629 39.36 4.70 11.54
C ALA A 629 39.84 5.26 10.18
N ASN A 630 39.34 4.72 9.06
CA ASN A 630 39.78 5.07 7.70
C ASN A 630 38.64 5.68 6.85
N VAL A 631 37.64 6.29 7.49
CA VAL A 631 36.51 6.94 6.81
C VAL A 631 36.98 8.08 5.89
N THR A 632 36.47 8.12 4.67
CA THR A 632 36.69 9.18 3.70
C THR A 632 36.06 10.49 4.19
N ILE A 633 36.81 11.59 4.11
CA ILE A 633 36.36 12.92 4.50
C ILE A 633 36.08 13.74 3.24
N ALA A 634 34.84 13.71 2.75
CA ALA A 634 34.39 14.51 1.61
C ALA A 634 32.86 14.66 1.66
N ASP A 635 32.33 15.74 1.10
CA ASP A 635 30.88 15.93 0.97
C ASP A 635 30.33 14.90 -0.03
N PRO A 636 29.41 13.99 0.36
CA PRO A 636 28.83 12.99 -0.53
C PRO A 636 27.82 13.58 -1.53
N LEU A 637 27.59 14.90 -1.55
CA LEU A 637 26.67 15.58 -2.46
C LEU A 637 25.30 14.90 -2.53
N LEU A 638 24.66 14.71 -1.37
CA LEU A 638 23.33 14.12 -1.28
C LEU A 638 22.26 15.09 -1.77
N GLY A 639 21.32 14.59 -2.55
CA GLY A 639 20.08 15.28 -2.86
C GLY A 639 19.15 15.44 -1.64
N PRO A 640 18.01 16.14 -1.83
CA PRO A 640 16.93 16.16 -0.83
C PRO A 640 16.40 14.74 -0.59
N LEU A 641 15.73 14.54 0.55
CA LEU A 641 14.99 13.30 0.80
C LEU A 641 13.74 13.30 -0.09
N GLN A 642 13.70 12.42 -1.10
CA GLN A 642 12.64 12.40 -2.12
C GLN A 642 12.28 10.98 -2.58
N SER A 643 11.11 10.83 -3.19
CA SER A 643 10.59 9.54 -3.66
C SER A 643 11.10 9.23 -5.07
N ILE A 644 11.92 8.18 -5.20
CA ILE A 644 12.43 7.65 -6.48
C ILE A 644 11.91 6.22 -6.62
N ASN A 645 11.30 5.88 -7.76
CA ASN A 645 10.61 4.60 -7.99
C ASN A 645 9.60 4.21 -6.89
N GLY A 646 9.02 5.20 -6.18
CA GLY A 646 8.11 5.01 -5.05
C GLY A 646 8.78 4.77 -3.69
N VAL A 647 10.12 4.78 -3.63
CA VAL A 647 10.90 4.60 -2.40
C VAL A 647 11.54 5.93 -1.97
N LEU A 648 11.36 6.30 -0.70
CA LEU A 648 11.84 7.57 -0.16
C LEU A 648 13.36 7.48 0.16
N VAL A 649 14.22 8.04 -0.68
CA VAL A 649 15.68 7.94 -0.57
C VAL A 649 16.35 9.32 -0.60
N ARG A 650 17.68 9.34 -0.40
CA ARG A 650 18.52 10.48 -0.80
C ARG A 650 19.44 10.03 -1.92
N PRO A 651 19.25 10.54 -3.16
CA PRO A 651 20.13 10.19 -4.27
C PRO A 651 21.52 10.83 -4.09
N LEU A 652 22.49 10.29 -4.80
CA LEU A 652 23.77 10.95 -5.07
C LEU A 652 23.56 11.96 -6.21
N LEU A 653 24.18 13.11 -6.12
CA LEU A 653 24.22 14.09 -7.21
C LEU A 653 25.49 13.89 -8.06
N THR A 654 25.42 14.29 -9.32
CA THR A 654 26.51 14.19 -10.30
C THR A 654 27.82 14.77 -9.76
N GLY A 655 28.90 13.98 -9.84
CA GLY A 655 30.22 14.34 -9.30
C GLY A 655 30.42 14.04 -7.81
N SER A 656 29.48 13.32 -7.17
CA SER A 656 29.64 12.84 -5.79
C SER A 656 30.86 11.91 -5.64
N PRO A 657 31.69 12.08 -4.58
CA PRO A 657 32.77 11.17 -4.23
C PRO A 657 32.30 9.85 -3.58
N ALA A 658 30.99 9.57 -3.59
CA ALA A 658 30.41 8.29 -3.22
C ALA A 658 30.13 7.36 -4.42
N ILE A 659 30.10 7.92 -5.65
CA ILE A 659 29.88 7.19 -6.90
C ILE A 659 31.12 6.33 -7.22
N ASP A 660 30.91 5.07 -7.60
CA ASP A 660 31.96 4.07 -7.93
C ASP A 660 33.03 3.86 -6.83
N ALA A 661 32.76 4.32 -5.60
CA ALA A 661 33.75 4.45 -4.53
C ALA A 661 33.59 3.44 -3.38
N GLY A 662 32.65 2.49 -3.50
CA GLY A 662 32.40 1.43 -2.51
C GLY A 662 33.15 0.12 -2.80
N SER A 663 32.43 -1.01 -2.73
CA SER A 663 33.02 -2.34 -2.97
C SER A 663 31.96 -3.40 -3.20
N ASN A 664 32.02 -4.03 -4.36
CA ASN A 664 31.11 -5.09 -4.81
C ASN A 664 31.11 -6.31 -3.86
N THR A 665 32.21 -6.56 -3.15
CA THR A 665 32.34 -7.69 -2.23
C THR A 665 31.46 -7.51 -0.98
N GLY A 666 30.29 -8.14 -0.97
CA GLY A 666 29.34 -8.03 0.13
C GLY A 666 28.43 -6.79 0.07
N ALA A 667 28.45 -6.06 -1.05
CA ALA A 667 27.35 -5.17 -1.39
C ALA A 667 26.10 -6.01 -1.79
N PRO A 668 24.88 -5.49 -1.60
CA PRO A 668 23.67 -6.11 -2.15
C PRO A 668 23.65 -6.03 -3.68
N THR A 669 22.87 -6.91 -4.33
CA THR A 669 22.74 -6.96 -5.81
C THR A 669 21.82 -5.89 -6.39
N THR A 670 21.12 -5.15 -5.54
CA THR A 670 20.31 -3.98 -5.89
C THR A 670 20.56 -2.84 -4.91
N ASP A 671 20.11 -1.65 -5.26
CA ASP A 671 20.01 -0.49 -4.36
C ASP A 671 18.73 -0.54 -3.49
N GLN A 672 18.47 0.54 -2.75
CA GLN A 672 17.24 0.72 -1.98
C GLN A 672 15.99 0.91 -2.86
N THR A 673 16.09 1.57 -4.01
CA THR A 673 14.97 1.76 -4.95
C THR A 673 14.62 0.50 -5.76
N GLY A 674 15.53 -0.48 -5.80
CA GLY A 674 15.39 -1.76 -6.50
C GLY A 674 16.22 -1.87 -7.78
N GLU A 675 16.96 -0.82 -8.14
CA GLU A 675 17.84 -0.79 -9.31
C GLU A 675 19.07 -1.68 -9.13
N ILE A 676 19.69 -2.11 -10.22
CA ILE A 676 20.83 -3.04 -10.19
C ILE A 676 22.06 -2.39 -9.54
N ARG A 677 22.85 -3.20 -8.82
CA ARG A 677 24.15 -2.83 -8.25
C ARG A 677 25.20 -3.92 -8.56
N PRO A 678 26.40 -3.58 -9.05
CA PRO A 678 26.92 -2.24 -9.30
C PRO A 678 26.45 -1.64 -10.65
N GLN A 679 26.52 -0.31 -10.78
CA GLN A 679 26.44 0.42 -12.06
C GLN A 679 27.73 1.25 -12.30
N ASP A 680 28.00 1.66 -13.55
CA ASP A 680 29.18 2.45 -13.97
C ASP A 680 28.79 3.94 -13.94
N GLY A 681 28.73 4.48 -12.72
CA GLY A 681 28.13 5.77 -12.40
C GLY A 681 28.92 6.98 -12.91
N ASP A 682 30.25 6.91 -12.80
CA ASP A 682 31.18 7.93 -13.34
C ASP A 682 31.50 7.74 -14.83
N ALA A 683 31.07 6.62 -15.42
CA ALA A 683 31.31 6.18 -16.80
C ALA A 683 32.79 5.98 -17.18
N ASN A 684 33.65 5.59 -16.24
CA ASN A 684 35.04 5.21 -16.52
C ASN A 684 35.17 3.83 -17.22
N GLY A 685 34.13 3.00 -17.18
CA GLY A 685 34.09 1.66 -17.76
C GLY A 685 34.28 0.53 -16.73
N SER A 686 34.02 0.79 -15.44
CA SER A 686 34.27 -0.15 -14.35
C SER A 686 33.29 0.02 -13.18
N ALA A 687 32.06 -0.47 -13.36
CA ALA A 687 31.00 -0.49 -12.35
C ALA A 687 31.46 -1.00 -10.97
N ILE A 688 31.47 -0.10 -9.99
CA ILE A 688 31.74 -0.37 -8.57
C ILE A 688 30.54 0.12 -7.75
N ALA A 689 30.09 -0.71 -6.81
CA ALA A 689 28.93 -0.40 -5.98
C ALA A 689 29.17 0.87 -5.18
N ASP A 690 28.21 1.79 -5.18
CA ASP A 690 28.33 3.08 -4.51
C ASP A 690 28.46 2.94 -2.98
N MET A 691 28.92 4.01 -2.34
CA MET A 691 28.67 4.20 -0.92
C MET A 691 27.25 4.75 -0.71
N GLY A 692 26.51 4.17 0.23
CA GLY A 692 25.14 4.57 0.57
C GLY A 692 24.06 3.59 0.11
N ALA A 693 22.81 3.97 0.33
CA ALA A 693 21.63 3.15 0.04
C ALA A 693 21.22 3.18 -1.44
N TYR A 694 21.29 4.36 -2.06
CA TYR A 694 21.04 4.59 -3.49
C TYR A 694 22.22 4.11 -4.34
N GLU A 695 21.96 3.71 -5.58
CA GLU A 695 22.98 3.52 -6.62
C GLU A 695 22.74 4.55 -7.72
N PHE A 696 23.75 5.32 -8.08
CA PHE A 696 23.69 6.26 -9.17
C PHE A 696 23.64 5.50 -10.52
N PRO A 697 22.61 5.67 -11.35
CA PRO A 697 22.43 4.87 -12.57
C PRO A 697 23.47 5.16 -13.65
N GLY A 698 24.32 6.16 -13.45
CA GLY A 698 25.27 6.67 -14.44
C GLY A 698 24.59 7.33 -15.63
N SER A 699 25.40 7.87 -16.53
CA SER A 699 24.99 8.30 -17.88
C SER A 699 23.64 9.04 -17.97
N ILE A 700 23.37 9.99 -17.06
CA ILE A 700 22.21 10.87 -17.15
C ILE A 700 22.55 12.08 -18.05
N PRO A 701 21.71 12.45 -19.01
CA PRO A 701 21.64 13.83 -19.49
C PRO A 701 20.85 14.66 -18.47
N GLU A 702 21.24 15.90 -18.22
CA GLU A 702 20.48 16.80 -17.35
C GLU A 702 20.39 18.18 -18.01
N ILE A 703 19.19 18.67 -18.30
CA ILE A 703 18.98 19.94 -18.99
C ILE A 703 19.04 21.14 -18.03
N GLN A 704 19.42 22.31 -18.56
CA GLN A 704 19.17 23.59 -17.91
C GLN A 704 18.95 24.65 -19.00
N VAL A 705 17.92 25.49 -18.90
CA VAL A 705 17.60 26.50 -19.91
C VAL A 705 17.71 27.91 -19.33
N LEU A 706 18.70 28.68 -19.80
CA LEU A 706 18.98 30.02 -19.28
C LEU A 706 18.50 31.13 -20.22
N GLU A 707 17.88 32.19 -19.67
CA GLU A 707 17.91 33.52 -20.30
C GLU A 707 19.15 34.29 -19.79
N GLY A 708 20.20 34.31 -20.61
CA GLY A 708 21.46 34.98 -20.31
C GLY A 708 22.20 34.31 -19.15
N ALA A 709 21.92 34.75 -17.93
CA ALA A 709 22.43 34.19 -16.68
C ALA A 709 21.33 33.88 -15.65
N THR A 710 20.05 34.07 -16.01
CA THR A 710 18.90 33.72 -15.18
C THR A 710 18.39 32.35 -15.61
N ASP A 711 18.15 31.48 -14.62
CA ASP A 711 17.61 30.15 -14.85
C ASP A 711 16.10 30.19 -15.14
N ILE A 712 15.64 29.33 -16.03
CA ILE A 712 14.22 29.13 -16.34
C ILE A 712 13.89 27.73 -15.84
N VAL A 713 13.09 27.63 -14.78
CA VAL A 713 12.64 26.34 -14.26
C VAL A 713 11.61 25.74 -15.23
N ASP A 714 11.63 24.42 -15.43
CA ASP A 714 10.58 23.74 -16.19
C ASP A 714 9.17 23.99 -15.60
N ASN A 715 8.15 23.81 -16.44
CA ASN A 715 6.73 24.06 -16.17
C ASN A 715 6.41 25.50 -15.72
N THR A 716 7.33 26.47 -15.90
CA THR A 716 7.10 27.88 -15.56
C THR A 716 5.92 28.46 -16.33
N THR A 717 4.86 28.84 -15.59
CA THR A 717 3.61 29.39 -16.14
C THR A 717 3.59 30.91 -16.27
N LEU A 718 4.47 31.64 -15.58
CA LEU A 718 4.60 33.09 -15.68
C LEU A 718 5.32 33.47 -17.00
N PRO A 719 4.71 34.23 -17.94
CA PRO A 719 5.30 34.41 -19.25
C PRO A 719 6.57 35.28 -19.25
N LEU A 720 7.67 34.71 -19.75
CA LEU A 720 8.92 35.42 -20.03
C LEU A 720 8.70 36.43 -21.18
N SER A 721 8.96 37.70 -20.90
CA SER A 721 8.55 38.80 -21.79
C SER A 721 9.60 39.15 -22.84
N PHE A 722 9.22 39.06 -24.11
CA PHE A 722 9.93 39.60 -25.28
C PHE A 722 9.89 41.14 -25.35
N GLY A 723 9.14 41.82 -24.47
CA GLY A 723 8.98 43.27 -24.51
C GLY A 723 7.92 43.72 -25.53
N SER A 724 8.09 44.92 -26.07
CA SER A 724 7.14 45.56 -26.99
C SER A 724 7.83 46.11 -28.23
N THR A 725 7.22 45.92 -29.40
CA THR A 725 7.77 46.32 -30.71
C THR A 725 6.67 46.73 -31.69
N PRO A 726 6.89 47.65 -32.66
CA PRO A 726 5.90 47.93 -33.69
C PRO A 726 5.77 46.79 -34.72
N VAL A 727 4.61 46.70 -35.37
CA VAL A 727 4.38 45.79 -36.51
C VAL A 727 5.49 45.96 -37.56
N GLY A 728 6.02 44.84 -38.03
CA GLY A 728 7.12 44.77 -39.00
C GLY A 728 8.53 44.75 -38.38
N THR A 729 8.67 44.97 -37.06
CA THR A 729 9.97 44.95 -36.35
C THR A 729 10.04 43.72 -35.43
N PRO A 730 10.56 42.57 -35.87
CA PRO A 730 10.65 41.37 -35.03
C PRO A 730 11.68 41.54 -33.90
N LEU A 731 11.47 40.85 -32.78
CA LEU A 731 12.41 40.78 -31.65
C LEU A 731 12.88 39.33 -31.44
N THR A 732 14.16 39.13 -31.21
CA THR A 732 14.78 37.80 -30.99
C THR A 732 15.39 37.73 -29.59
N LYS A 733 15.16 36.61 -28.89
CA LYS A 733 15.86 36.22 -27.66
C LYS A 733 16.69 34.96 -27.92
N SER A 734 17.76 34.80 -27.15
CA SER A 734 18.62 33.61 -27.16
C SER A 734 18.52 32.94 -25.79
N PHE A 735 18.19 31.66 -25.79
CA PHE A 735 18.22 30.80 -24.61
C PHE A 735 19.44 29.90 -24.70
N THR A 736 20.17 29.74 -23.60
CA THR A 736 21.28 28.79 -23.53
C THR A 736 20.75 27.48 -22.95
N ILE A 737 20.70 26.43 -23.76
CA ILE A 737 20.44 25.08 -23.28
C ILE A 737 21.80 24.49 -22.87
N LYS A 738 21.99 24.20 -21.60
CA LYS A 738 23.10 23.37 -21.13
C LYS A 738 22.69 21.91 -21.05
N ASN A 739 23.70 21.05 -21.00
CA ASN A 739 23.60 19.72 -20.45
C ASN A 739 24.56 19.64 -19.26
N LEU A 740 24.04 19.54 -18.04
CA LEU A 740 24.80 19.38 -16.79
C LEU A 740 25.17 17.92 -16.51
N GLY A 741 24.55 16.98 -17.23
CA GLY A 741 24.74 15.54 -17.08
C GLY A 741 25.98 14.99 -17.79
N ASN A 742 26.28 13.71 -17.51
CA ASN A 742 27.41 12.97 -18.07
C ASN A 742 27.10 12.17 -19.35
N ALA A 743 25.83 12.05 -19.77
CA ALA A 743 25.46 11.53 -21.09
C ALA A 743 25.05 12.64 -22.09
N VAL A 744 24.74 12.27 -23.34
CA VAL A 744 24.30 13.21 -24.38
C VAL A 744 22.81 13.51 -24.21
N LEU A 745 22.48 14.79 -23.97
CA LEU A 745 21.14 15.33 -24.04
C LEU A 745 20.71 15.42 -25.52
N ASN A 746 19.66 14.72 -25.90
CA ASN A 746 19.05 14.73 -27.22
C ASN A 746 17.78 15.60 -27.16
N LEU A 747 17.53 16.39 -28.20
CA LEU A 747 16.46 17.40 -28.24
C LEU A 747 15.52 17.16 -29.40
N GLY A 748 14.22 17.16 -29.11
CA GLY A 748 13.13 17.03 -30.06
C GLY A 748 12.78 18.34 -30.79
N ALA A 749 11.66 18.32 -31.51
CA ALA A 749 11.18 19.48 -32.25
C ALA A 749 10.62 20.56 -31.32
N ILE A 750 11.10 21.80 -31.46
CA ILE A 750 10.63 22.95 -30.67
C ILE A 750 9.21 23.35 -31.11
N GLN A 751 8.24 23.14 -30.22
CA GLN A 751 6.88 23.66 -30.36
C GLN A 751 6.83 25.10 -29.84
N LEU A 752 6.08 25.96 -30.54
CA LEU A 752 5.97 27.40 -30.24
C LEU A 752 4.53 27.88 -30.39
N PRO A 753 4.11 28.89 -29.61
CA PRO A 753 2.78 29.47 -29.73
C PRO A 753 2.67 30.40 -30.94
N ALA A 754 1.44 30.63 -31.40
CA ALA A 754 1.17 31.47 -32.56
C ALA A 754 1.73 32.90 -32.37
N GLY A 755 2.47 33.39 -33.37
CA GLY A 755 3.15 34.69 -33.33
C GLY A 755 4.66 34.61 -33.08
N PHE A 756 5.21 33.43 -32.79
CA PHE A 756 6.66 33.21 -32.64
C PHE A 756 7.24 32.31 -33.74
N SER A 757 8.56 32.22 -33.84
CA SER A 757 9.29 31.25 -34.68
C SER A 757 10.70 30.98 -34.16
N VAL A 758 11.27 29.82 -34.48
CA VAL A 758 12.70 29.54 -34.30
C VAL A 758 13.52 30.37 -35.31
N VAL A 759 14.72 30.79 -34.92
CA VAL A 759 15.69 31.45 -35.79
C VAL A 759 16.86 30.50 -36.04
N GLY A 760 17.14 30.22 -37.32
CA GLY A 760 18.15 29.23 -37.71
C GLY A 760 17.70 27.79 -37.46
N THR A 761 18.66 26.88 -37.37
CA THR A 761 18.43 25.47 -37.02
C THR A 761 18.55 25.32 -35.50
N PRO A 762 17.54 24.78 -34.79
CA PRO A 762 17.67 24.50 -33.36
C PRO A 762 18.67 23.35 -33.11
N PRO A 763 19.31 23.29 -31.93
CA PRO A 763 20.14 22.15 -31.56
C PRO A 763 19.29 20.87 -31.44
N THR A 764 19.78 19.77 -32.02
CA THR A 764 19.18 18.43 -31.89
C THR A 764 19.80 17.60 -30.78
N SER A 765 20.94 18.04 -30.24
CA SER A 765 21.57 17.46 -29.06
C SER A 765 22.60 18.43 -28.45
N VAL A 766 22.98 18.16 -27.20
CA VAL A 766 24.03 18.84 -26.43
C VAL A 766 24.90 17.76 -25.79
N ALA A 767 26.20 17.79 -26.05
CA ALA A 767 27.15 16.85 -25.44
C ALA A 767 27.16 16.96 -23.90
N ALA A 768 27.61 15.91 -23.22
CA ALA A 768 27.82 15.90 -21.77
C ALA A 768 28.63 17.12 -21.30
N LEU A 769 28.22 17.74 -20.19
CA LEU A 769 28.77 19.00 -19.66
C LEU A 769 28.81 20.19 -20.67
N GLY A 770 28.05 20.09 -21.76
CA GLY A 770 28.08 21.02 -22.89
C GLY A 770 27.00 22.11 -22.85
N SER A 771 26.95 22.92 -23.91
CA SER A 771 25.86 23.88 -24.13
C SER A 771 25.61 24.19 -25.61
N ALA A 772 24.40 24.64 -25.91
CA ALA A 772 23.96 25.11 -27.21
C ALA A 772 23.03 26.34 -27.06
N ILE A 773 22.81 27.08 -28.15
CA ILE A 773 21.93 28.24 -28.18
C ILE A 773 20.66 27.92 -28.97
N LEU A 774 19.49 28.15 -28.36
CA LEU A 774 18.19 28.17 -29.01
C LEU A 774 17.75 29.63 -29.21
N GLN A 775 17.60 30.07 -30.47
CA GLN A 775 17.12 31.43 -30.76
C GLN A 775 15.64 31.42 -31.18
N ILE A 776 14.84 32.24 -30.49
CA ILE A 776 13.40 32.36 -30.70
C ILE A 776 13.06 33.82 -31.01
N ARG A 777 12.13 34.03 -31.94
CA ARG A 777 11.72 35.34 -32.46
C ARG A 777 10.22 35.56 -32.28
N LEU A 778 9.86 36.71 -31.72
CA LEU A 778 8.53 37.32 -31.87
C LEU A 778 8.41 37.86 -33.30
N ASN A 779 7.47 37.34 -34.08
CA ASN A 779 7.41 37.60 -35.53
C ASN A 779 6.97 39.03 -35.89
N ALA A 780 6.29 39.73 -34.98
CA ALA A 780 5.79 41.10 -35.14
C ALA A 780 4.96 41.37 -36.42
N SER A 781 4.34 40.34 -37.01
CA SER A 781 3.62 40.45 -38.28
C SER A 781 2.23 41.10 -38.18
N VAL A 782 1.60 41.04 -37.01
CA VAL A 782 0.25 41.59 -36.73
C VAL A 782 0.26 42.20 -35.32
N ALA A 783 -0.47 43.29 -35.12
CA ALA A 783 -0.58 43.93 -33.80
C ALA A 783 -1.41 43.06 -32.83
N GLY A 784 -1.02 43.04 -31.55
CA GLY A 784 -1.63 42.21 -30.51
C GLY A 784 -0.61 41.77 -29.47
N THR A 785 -0.98 40.79 -28.63
CA THR A 785 -0.11 40.25 -27.57
C THR A 785 0.07 38.73 -27.69
N PRO A 786 0.94 38.23 -28.58
CA PRO A 786 1.27 36.81 -28.67
C PRO A 786 1.76 36.25 -27.32
N THR A 787 1.20 35.11 -26.91
CA THR A 787 1.50 34.45 -25.64
C THR A 787 1.24 32.94 -25.72
N GLY A 788 1.94 32.15 -24.91
CA GLY A 788 1.75 30.69 -24.80
C GLY A 788 3.04 30.03 -24.29
N GLN A 789 3.18 28.70 -24.43
CA GLN A 789 4.39 28.00 -24.02
C GLN A 789 5.29 27.60 -25.19
N ILE A 790 6.60 27.68 -24.97
CA ILE A 790 7.58 26.86 -25.67
C ILE A 790 7.52 25.46 -25.04
N SER A 791 7.58 24.40 -25.85
CA SER A 791 7.73 23.03 -25.36
C SER A 791 8.60 22.21 -26.31
N PHE A 792 9.47 21.34 -25.79
CA PHE A 792 10.22 20.37 -26.58
C PHE A 792 10.51 19.11 -25.77
N THR A 793 10.33 17.94 -26.39
CA THR A 793 10.77 16.68 -25.79
C THR A 793 12.29 16.60 -25.78
N ASN A 794 12.84 15.84 -24.86
CA ASN A 794 14.28 15.55 -24.78
C ASN A 794 14.47 14.07 -24.34
N ASN A 795 15.65 13.71 -23.85
CA ASN A 795 15.91 12.41 -23.20
C ASN A 795 16.40 12.54 -21.75
N ASP A 796 16.19 13.72 -21.16
CA ASP A 796 16.12 13.84 -19.71
C ASP A 796 14.91 13.05 -19.18
N SER A 797 14.93 12.68 -17.91
CA SER A 797 13.99 11.71 -17.34
C SER A 797 12.82 12.35 -16.60
N ASP A 798 13.02 13.51 -15.96
CA ASP A 798 12.00 14.25 -15.23
C ASP A 798 11.63 15.60 -15.90
N GLU A 799 12.59 16.34 -16.47
CA GLU A 799 12.31 17.58 -17.24
C GLU A 799 11.93 17.31 -18.72
N ASN A 800 11.05 16.33 -18.99
CA ASN A 800 10.68 15.90 -20.34
C ASN A 800 9.16 15.79 -20.57
N PRO A 801 8.53 16.62 -21.45
CA PRO A 801 9.13 17.68 -22.24
C PRO A 801 9.44 18.93 -21.41
N PHE A 802 10.56 19.59 -21.71
CA PHE A 802 10.89 20.89 -21.13
C PHE A 802 9.97 21.97 -21.71
N ASN A 803 9.29 22.73 -20.87
CA ASN A 803 8.33 23.76 -21.28
C ASN A 803 8.21 24.98 -20.35
N PHE A 804 8.09 26.16 -20.95
CA PHE A 804 7.96 27.43 -20.22
C PHE A 804 7.15 28.47 -21.00
N ALA A 805 6.47 29.36 -20.28
CA ALA A 805 5.64 30.41 -20.85
C ALA A 805 6.46 31.59 -21.41
N ILE A 806 6.02 32.12 -22.56
CA ILE A 806 6.55 33.32 -23.21
C ILE A 806 5.42 34.26 -23.63
N ALA A 807 5.68 35.57 -23.63
CA ALA A 807 4.76 36.58 -24.14
C ALA A 807 5.50 37.75 -24.82
N GLY A 808 4.81 38.50 -25.67
CA GLY A 808 5.33 39.73 -26.27
C GLY A 808 4.20 40.66 -26.71
N THR A 809 4.52 41.95 -26.90
CA THR A 809 3.56 42.96 -27.39
C THR A 809 3.97 43.46 -28.77
N VAL A 810 3.02 43.50 -29.70
CA VAL A 810 3.19 44.06 -31.03
C VAL A 810 2.24 45.24 -31.19
N THR A 811 2.77 46.46 -31.28
CA THR A 811 1.97 47.69 -31.40
C THR A 811 1.67 48.05 -32.85
N ALA A 812 0.45 48.51 -33.11
CA ALA A 812 0.07 49.00 -34.44
C ALA A 812 0.85 50.28 -34.78
N VAL A 813 1.30 50.39 -36.04
CA VAL A 813 1.94 51.61 -36.55
C VAL A 813 0.88 52.68 -36.84
N THR A 814 0.85 53.74 -36.02
CA THR A 814 -0.06 54.87 -36.22
C THR A 814 0.43 55.73 -37.40
N PRO A 815 -0.38 56.00 -38.44
CA PRO A 815 0.02 56.88 -39.52
C PRO A 815 0.14 58.33 -39.01
N THR A 816 1.27 58.98 -39.28
CA THR A 816 1.54 60.37 -38.89
C THR A 816 0.53 61.33 -39.54
N PRO A 817 -0.17 62.19 -38.79
CA PRO A 817 -1.13 63.14 -39.36
C PRO A 817 -0.43 64.24 -40.18
N THR A 818 -1.00 64.57 -41.34
CA THR A 818 -0.53 65.64 -42.22
C THR A 818 -0.61 67.01 -41.53
N PRO A 819 0.45 67.84 -41.56
CA PRO A 819 0.46 69.13 -40.87
C PRO A 819 -0.53 70.13 -41.49
N THR A 820 -1.27 70.84 -40.62
CA THR A 820 -2.18 71.94 -40.99
C THR A 820 -1.44 73.28 -40.87
N PRO A 821 -1.63 74.25 -41.79
CA PRO A 821 -0.82 75.48 -41.84
C PRO A 821 -1.08 76.48 -40.71
N THR A 822 -0.01 77.17 -40.30
CA THR A 822 0.05 78.09 -39.14
C THR A 822 -0.37 79.53 -39.47
N PRO A 823 -1.20 80.21 -38.66
CA PRO A 823 -1.47 81.64 -38.77
C PRO A 823 -0.39 82.54 -38.10
N THR A 824 -0.26 83.77 -38.60
CA THR A 824 0.78 84.77 -38.27
C THR A 824 0.58 85.42 -36.87
N PRO A 825 1.65 85.77 -36.11
CA PRO A 825 1.56 86.25 -34.73
C PRO A 825 1.15 87.74 -34.57
N THR A 826 0.79 88.11 -33.34
CA THR A 826 0.48 89.50 -32.88
C THR A 826 1.26 89.83 -31.58
N PRO A 827 1.72 91.08 -31.32
CA PRO A 827 2.68 91.37 -30.23
C PRO A 827 2.07 91.76 -28.87
N ALA A 828 2.88 91.70 -27.80
CA ALA A 828 2.61 92.21 -26.44
C ALA A 828 3.16 93.66 -26.22
N PRO A 829 2.78 94.40 -25.15
CA PRO A 829 3.34 94.28 -23.77
C PRO A 829 2.19 94.32 -22.70
N THR A 830 2.26 94.68 -21.39
CA THR A 830 3.25 95.39 -20.52
C THR A 830 3.04 95.00 -19.02
N PRO A 831 4.09 94.96 -18.16
CA PRO A 831 3.97 94.63 -16.72
C PRO A 831 4.15 95.83 -15.74
N THR A 832 3.67 95.69 -14.48
CA THR A 832 3.90 96.61 -13.32
C THR A 832 3.70 95.85 -11.96
N PRO A 833 4.17 96.33 -10.77
CA PRO A 833 5.06 95.48 -9.95
C PRO A 833 4.86 95.38 -8.40
N THR A 834 5.42 94.29 -7.83
CA THR A 834 6.19 94.16 -6.55
C THR A 834 5.56 94.35 -5.13
N ALA A 835 5.32 93.19 -4.47
CA ALA A 835 5.74 92.72 -3.12
C ALA A 835 5.50 93.50 -1.79
N THR A 836 5.25 92.71 -0.72
CA THR A 836 5.90 92.75 0.63
C THR A 836 5.61 91.42 1.39
N PRO A 837 6.50 90.84 2.25
CA PRO A 837 6.36 89.43 2.71
C PRO A 837 6.35 89.15 4.24
N THR A 838 5.65 88.06 4.64
CA THR A 838 5.76 87.19 5.86
C THR A 838 5.68 87.83 7.28
N PRO A 839 5.21 87.07 8.33
CA PRO A 839 6.07 86.11 9.04
C PRO A 839 5.39 84.80 9.54
N THR A 840 6.23 83.89 10.04
CA THR A 840 5.95 82.52 10.53
C THR A 840 5.55 82.47 12.02
N PRO A 841 4.91 81.38 12.49
CA PRO A 841 5.20 80.83 13.82
C PRO A 841 5.58 79.34 13.81
N THR A 842 6.38 78.91 14.79
CA THR A 842 6.90 77.54 14.94
C THR A 842 6.41 76.89 16.27
N PRO A 843 6.80 75.67 16.69
CA PRO A 843 5.87 74.57 16.88
C PRO A 843 5.51 74.28 18.35
N THR A 844 4.74 73.22 18.59
CA THR A 844 4.55 72.59 19.91
C THR A 844 4.59 71.07 19.75
N ALA A 845 5.17 70.36 20.72
CA ALA A 845 5.37 68.91 20.72
C ALA A 845 4.84 68.29 22.04
N THR A 846 5.00 66.95 22.23
CA THR A 846 4.68 66.09 23.41
C THR A 846 3.55 65.08 23.11
N PRO A 847 3.59 63.79 23.58
CA PRO A 847 4.70 62.95 24.06
C PRO A 847 4.83 61.59 23.31
N THR A 848 5.86 60.82 23.65
CA THR A 848 6.02 59.38 23.30
C THR A 848 5.45 58.46 24.39
N PRO A 849 4.78 57.34 24.07
CA PRO A 849 4.47 56.27 25.01
C PRO A 849 5.57 55.17 25.04
N THR A 850 5.79 54.56 26.20
CA THR A 850 6.75 53.45 26.40
C THR A 850 6.14 52.09 26.00
N ALA A 851 6.97 51.12 25.64
CA ALA A 851 6.56 49.80 25.18
C ALA A 851 6.12 48.82 26.28
N THR A 852 5.23 47.91 25.89
CA THR A 852 5.08 46.52 26.38
C THR A 852 4.85 45.63 25.17
#